data_AF-A0A941AA26-F1
#
_entry.id   AF-A0A941AA26-F1
#
_cell.length_a   1.000
_cell.length_b   1.000
_cell.length_c   1.000
_cell.angle_alpha   90.00
_cell.angle_beta   90.00
_cell.angle_gamma   90.00
#
_symmetry.space_group_name_H-M   'P 1'
#
loop_
_entity.id
_entity.type
_entity.pdbx_description
1 polymer ?
#
loop_
_entity_poly.entity_id
_entity_poly.type
_entity_poly.pdbx_seq_one_letter_code
_entity_poly.pdbx_strand_id
1 'polypeptide(L)'
;MDINSKVAVKYLRVLELAETLGNVSEACRQNGITRSSFYQWKRRLRGADDLNRVVSVNSDPNDDPAVTPNFAEQTKRFISQLPVQNTESRRPGEIIVQDIIFVGMFQGIGEIFLHLMVDTYGSLAFGFLDNERISENVVTFLHKNVIPFYKERDIPVATILTKSSKYFLEKEKRIFELYLTLNDIGSVTTDRNNSYIERFNQVVMDEFFLNQCQDKNYLSIEELQKEFSDWLYYYNYKRLDFGYRDTVGCPINTVEAYMSTMQNGRIIKRDDYGCFEDSISLVGGVEMNVRKYLVGNVTPGMELANPVINENGQFIVPGGTVLTGSLIDRLKLINVEELDILVANKEKAPTDIGDPVVFKAVYNEIMDVMKKCFSAIQYLKEVPLNQMRSLIDKSIDPLVNSVGIIDHLHTIRRQDDYTFHHCINVAVISGILGKWMGLSEEEIKDVILSGLLHDVGKTVIPLEILNKPAKLTSKEMEIMKGHTVHGYKLLQATDNVKADVLYGVLQHHERIDGSGYPFGISDKKIHIFAKIIAVADIYDAMTSDRAYQKKRTPFEVVEVIYREMFDKLDPNICFVFLNNVGDSFIGTQVKLSDGRRAEVVCRGVSSISRFMVCTREGEFIDLGTNKEISIVELV
;
A
#
# COMPACT_ATOMS: atom_id res chain seq x y z
N MET A 1 -22.82 -9.65 -38.98
CA MET A 1 -21.48 -9.09 -38.71
C MET A 1 -20.47 -10.19 -38.95
N ASP A 2 -19.52 -9.99 -39.87
CA ASP A 2 -18.55 -11.02 -40.25
C ASP A 2 -17.47 -11.24 -39.15
N ILE A 3 -16.77 -12.37 -39.20
CA ILE A 3 -15.73 -12.74 -38.21
C ILE A 3 -14.59 -11.73 -38.19
N ASN A 4 -14.17 -11.20 -39.34
CA ASN A 4 -13.17 -10.14 -39.44
C ASN A 4 -13.68 -8.84 -38.81
N SER A 5 -14.97 -8.52 -38.98
CA SER A 5 -15.62 -7.39 -38.29
C SER A 5 -15.69 -7.59 -36.76
N LYS A 6 -15.91 -8.81 -36.26
CA LYS A 6 -15.89 -9.12 -34.81
C LYS A 6 -14.49 -9.07 -34.20
N VAL A 7 -13.47 -9.44 -34.97
CA VAL A 7 -12.06 -9.35 -34.56
C VAL A 7 -11.58 -7.90 -34.64
N ALA A 8 -11.99 -7.14 -35.67
CA ALA A 8 -11.71 -5.71 -35.81
C ALA A 8 -12.26 -4.88 -34.64
N VAL A 9 -13.48 -5.17 -34.17
CA VAL A 9 -14.07 -4.54 -32.96
C VAL A 9 -13.26 -4.81 -31.69
N LYS A 10 -12.44 -5.86 -31.66
CA LYS A 10 -11.59 -6.22 -30.53
C LYS A 10 -10.18 -5.59 -30.58
N TYR A 11 -9.77 -5.02 -31.73
CA TYR A 11 -8.39 -4.60 -31.96
C TYR A 11 -8.20 -3.26 -32.70
N LEU A 12 -9.26 -2.61 -33.21
CA LEU A 12 -9.19 -1.30 -33.87
C LEU A 12 -9.65 -0.16 -32.96
N ARG A 13 -8.95 0.99 -33.03
CA ARG A 13 -9.31 2.23 -32.32
C ARG A 13 -10.59 2.83 -32.92
N VAL A 14 -11.34 3.64 -32.16
CA VAL A 14 -12.60 4.27 -32.60
C VAL A 14 -12.45 5.07 -33.91
N LEU A 15 -11.28 5.70 -34.13
CA LEU A 15 -11.01 6.48 -35.35
C LEU A 15 -10.71 5.58 -36.56
N GLU A 16 -9.89 4.54 -36.39
CA GLU A 16 -9.62 3.54 -37.43
C GLU A 16 -10.92 2.85 -37.84
N LEU A 17 -11.79 2.55 -36.87
CA LEU A 17 -13.11 2.00 -37.11
C LEU A 17 -14.04 3.03 -37.77
N ALA A 18 -13.96 4.31 -37.40
CA ALA A 18 -14.76 5.37 -38.03
C ALA A 18 -14.34 5.65 -39.48
N GLU A 19 -13.04 5.57 -39.80
CA GLU A 19 -12.50 5.67 -41.16
C GLU A 19 -12.84 4.44 -41.98
N THR A 20 -12.66 3.24 -41.41
CA THR A 20 -13.00 1.97 -42.07
C THR A 20 -14.50 1.86 -42.35
N LEU A 21 -15.36 2.34 -41.44
CA LEU A 21 -16.81 2.31 -41.59
C LEU A 21 -17.37 3.55 -42.32
N GLY A 22 -16.56 4.59 -42.54
CA GLY A 22 -17.02 5.91 -42.99
C GLY A 22 -18.07 6.54 -42.07
N ASN A 23 -18.19 6.08 -40.82
CA ASN A 23 -19.31 6.41 -39.93
C ASN A 23 -18.90 6.44 -38.45
N VAL A 24 -18.61 7.64 -37.96
CA VAL A 24 -18.26 7.93 -36.57
C VAL A 24 -19.36 7.50 -35.59
N SER A 25 -20.64 7.60 -35.97
CA SER A 25 -21.74 7.26 -35.07
C SER A 25 -21.87 5.74 -34.88
N GLU A 26 -21.54 4.96 -35.90
CA GLU A 26 -21.47 3.51 -35.84
C GLU A 26 -20.25 3.05 -35.04
N ALA A 27 -19.07 3.66 -35.27
CA ALA A 27 -17.85 3.37 -34.53
C ALA A 27 -17.97 3.66 -33.02
N CYS A 28 -18.59 4.79 -32.66
CA CYS A 28 -18.89 5.16 -31.27
C CYS A 28 -19.86 4.16 -30.62
N ARG A 29 -20.91 3.73 -31.34
CA ARG A 29 -21.89 2.76 -30.83
C ARG A 29 -21.25 1.39 -30.57
N GLN A 30 -20.39 0.94 -31.48
CA GLN A 30 -19.70 -0.35 -31.37
C GLN A 30 -18.61 -0.37 -30.29
N ASN A 31 -18.11 0.80 -29.86
CA ASN A 31 -17.13 0.93 -28.78
C ASN A 31 -17.71 1.40 -27.43
N GLY A 32 -19.04 1.55 -27.34
CA GLY A 32 -19.71 1.95 -26.09
C GLY A 32 -19.45 3.39 -25.64
N ILE A 33 -19.14 4.29 -26.58
CA ILE A 33 -18.90 5.72 -26.30
C ILE A 33 -20.01 6.55 -26.96
N THR A 34 -20.47 7.62 -26.29
CA THR A 34 -21.48 8.51 -26.90
C THR A 34 -20.80 9.49 -27.87
N ARG A 35 -21.51 9.84 -28.95
CA ARG A 35 -21.04 10.84 -29.93
C ARG A 35 -20.73 12.19 -29.27
N SER A 36 -21.51 12.57 -28.27
CA SER A 36 -21.34 13.81 -27.51
C SER A 36 -20.05 13.84 -26.70
N SER A 37 -19.71 12.73 -26.00
CA SER A 37 -18.46 12.60 -25.25
C SER A 37 -17.24 12.68 -26.17
N PHE A 38 -17.29 12.02 -27.32
CA PHE A 38 -16.22 12.09 -28.33
C PHE A 38 -15.94 13.53 -28.81
N TYR A 39 -16.98 14.32 -29.12
CA TYR A 39 -16.80 15.71 -29.57
C TYR A 39 -16.56 16.73 -28.45
N GLN A 40 -16.93 16.45 -27.20
CA GLN A 40 -16.53 17.27 -26.04
C GLN A 40 -15.04 17.11 -25.75
N TRP A 41 -14.55 15.87 -25.72
CA TRP A 41 -13.12 15.54 -25.63
C TRP A 41 -12.31 16.22 -26.74
N LYS A 42 -12.75 16.09 -28.01
CA LYS A 42 -12.12 16.75 -29.17
C LYS A 42 -12.09 18.27 -29.06
N ARG A 43 -13.05 18.90 -28.38
CA ARG A 43 -13.10 20.36 -28.18
C ARG A 43 -12.17 20.85 -27.08
N ARG A 44 -12.03 20.10 -25.97
CA ARG A 44 -11.13 20.45 -24.87
C ARG A 44 -9.64 20.39 -25.29
N LEU A 45 -9.32 19.53 -26.25
CA LEU A 45 -7.98 19.44 -26.86
C LEU A 45 -7.68 20.50 -27.93
N ARG A 46 -8.69 21.22 -28.45
CA ARG A 46 -8.55 22.21 -29.54
C ARG A 46 -7.95 23.56 -29.12
N GLY A 47 -7.60 23.75 -27.85
CA GLY A 47 -6.91 24.95 -27.36
C GLY A 47 -5.39 24.95 -27.62
N ALA A 48 -4.84 23.92 -28.28
CA ALA A 48 -3.44 23.85 -28.70
C ALA A 48 -3.39 23.87 -30.23
N ASP A 49 -2.73 24.88 -30.80
CA ASP A 49 -2.72 25.24 -32.23
C ASP A 49 -2.08 24.20 -33.20
N ASP A 50 -1.71 22.99 -32.76
CA ASP A 50 -0.90 22.07 -33.58
C ASP A 50 -1.62 20.84 -34.17
N LEU A 51 -2.91 20.63 -33.92
CA LEU A 51 -3.63 19.49 -34.54
C LEU A 51 -3.92 19.66 -36.04
N ASN A 52 -3.74 20.86 -36.60
CA ASN A 52 -3.83 21.10 -38.05
C ASN A 52 -2.48 20.93 -38.77
N ARG A 53 -1.36 20.80 -38.06
CA ARG A 53 -0.03 20.57 -38.67
C ARG A 53 0.31 19.10 -38.89
N VAL A 54 -0.32 18.19 -38.17
CA VAL A 54 -0.17 16.73 -38.39
C VAL A 54 -0.88 16.26 -39.67
N VAL A 55 -1.74 17.09 -40.27
CA VAL A 55 -2.52 16.75 -41.47
C VAL A 55 -1.90 17.34 -42.76
N SER A 56 -0.77 18.03 -42.69
CA SER A 56 -0.10 18.54 -43.90
C SER A 56 1.41 18.66 -43.72
N VAL A 57 2.12 17.54 -43.87
CA VAL A 57 3.48 17.56 -44.42
C VAL A 57 3.49 16.64 -45.63
N ASN A 58 3.83 17.25 -46.76
CA ASN A 58 3.85 16.69 -48.09
C ASN A 58 4.80 15.49 -48.19
N SER A 59 4.29 14.45 -48.84
CA SER A 59 4.95 13.60 -49.83
C SER A 59 6.46 13.78 -50.05
N ASP A 60 7.25 12.88 -49.47
CA ASP A 60 8.37 12.24 -50.17
C ASP A 60 8.31 10.72 -49.88
N PRO A 61 8.09 9.84 -50.88
CA PRO A 61 7.84 8.42 -50.63
C PRO A 61 9.04 7.60 -50.13
N ASN A 62 10.21 8.19 -49.91
CA ASN A 62 11.45 7.45 -49.69
C ASN A 62 12.25 7.80 -48.42
N ASP A 63 11.77 8.66 -47.52
CA ASP A 63 12.58 9.08 -46.36
C ASP A 63 11.79 9.24 -45.05
N ASP A 64 11.11 8.17 -44.63
CA ASP A 64 10.59 8.04 -43.26
C ASP A 64 11.16 6.74 -42.66
N PRO A 65 11.92 6.77 -41.54
CA PRO A 65 12.38 5.57 -40.87
C PRO A 65 11.16 4.85 -40.29
N ALA A 66 10.62 3.93 -41.09
CA ALA A 66 9.47 3.11 -40.79
C ALA A 66 9.49 2.62 -39.34
N VAL A 67 8.57 3.15 -38.51
CA VAL A 67 8.09 2.46 -37.32
C VAL A 67 7.36 1.22 -37.83
N THR A 68 8.12 0.15 -38.00
CA THR A 68 7.62 -1.10 -38.54
C THR A 68 6.61 -1.72 -37.55
N PRO A 69 5.61 -2.48 -38.03
CA PRO A 69 4.69 -3.30 -37.21
C PRO A 69 5.40 -4.19 -36.18
N ASN A 70 6.70 -4.41 -36.39
CA ASN A 70 7.64 -5.09 -35.52
C ASN A 70 7.79 -4.41 -34.15
N PHE A 71 7.63 -3.09 -33.99
CA PHE A 71 7.84 -2.41 -32.69
C PHE A 71 6.72 -2.68 -31.68
N ALA A 72 5.45 -2.65 -32.09
CA ALA A 72 4.31 -2.99 -31.25
C ALA A 72 4.31 -4.49 -30.88
N GLU A 73 4.75 -5.35 -31.81
CA GLU A 73 4.87 -6.78 -31.59
C GLU A 73 6.08 -7.12 -30.69
N GLN A 74 7.22 -6.45 -30.87
CA GLN A 74 8.39 -6.51 -29.99
C GLN A 74 8.06 -6.00 -28.59
N THR A 75 7.26 -4.94 -28.47
CA THR A 75 6.80 -4.41 -27.18
C THR A 75 5.90 -5.43 -26.47
N LYS A 76 4.93 -6.04 -27.16
CA LYS A 76 4.10 -7.14 -26.59
C LYS A 76 4.92 -8.37 -26.21
N ARG A 77 5.94 -8.72 -26.98
CA ARG A 77 6.83 -9.87 -26.73
C ARG A 77 7.83 -9.60 -25.60
N PHE A 78 8.26 -8.35 -25.45
CA PHE A 78 9.08 -7.89 -24.33
C PHE A 78 8.26 -7.86 -23.04
N ILE A 79 7.02 -7.34 -23.09
CA ILE A 79 6.09 -7.28 -21.94
C ILE A 79 5.72 -8.68 -21.44
N SER A 80 5.53 -9.67 -22.32
CA SER A 80 5.22 -11.05 -21.91
C SER A 80 6.43 -11.83 -21.37
N GLN A 81 7.63 -11.29 -21.52
CA GLN A 81 8.89 -11.86 -21.04
C GLN A 81 9.45 -11.14 -19.81
N LEU A 82 8.86 -10.02 -19.38
CA LEU A 82 9.24 -9.37 -18.13
C LEU A 82 8.88 -10.29 -16.95
N PRO A 83 9.85 -10.79 -16.18
CA PRO A 83 9.56 -11.44 -14.92
C PRO A 83 8.82 -10.41 -14.06
N VAL A 84 7.69 -10.82 -13.47
CA VAL A 84 6.76 -9.96 -12.72
C VAL A 84 7.33 -9.48 -11.37
N GLN A 85 8.65 -9.27 -11.31
CA GLN A 85 9.47 -8.86 -10.16
C GLN A 85 10.23 -7.53 -10.37
N ASN A 86 10.37 -6.99 -11.60
CA ASN A 86 11.04 -5.70 -11.80
C ASN A 86 10.09 -4.66 -12.43
N THR A 87 9.40 -3.87 -11.61
CA THR A 87 8.71 -2.63 -12.02
C THR A 87 9.69 -1.46 -12.23
N GLU A 88 10.99 -1.72 -12.26
CA GLU A 88 12.02 -0.69 -12.38
C GLU A 88 12.30 -0.36 -13.85
N SER A 89 12.21 0.92 -14.22
CA SER A 89 12.62 1.40 -15.54
C SER A 89 14.14 1.32 -15.72
N ARG A 90 14.56 1.08 -16.96
CA ARG A 90 15.95 1.09 -17.43
C ARG A 90 16.38 2.47 -17.94
N ARG A 91 15.41 3.32 -18.29
CA ARG A 91 15.65 4.73 -18.68
C ARG A 91 14.49 5.64 -18.23
N PRO A 92 14.70 6.95 -18.14
CA PRO A 92 13.61 7.90 -17.94
C PRO A 92 12.53 7.74 -19.02
N GLY A 93 11.28 7.93 -18.62
CA GLY A 93 10.11 7.84 -19.50
C GLY A 93 9.75 6.42 -19.98
N GLU A 94 10.47 5.37 -19.55
CA GLU A 94 10.13 4.00 -19.95
C GLU A 94 8.83 3.53 -19.28
N ILE A 95 8.74 3.64 -17.95
CA ILE A 95 7.56 3.30 -17.18
C ILE A 95 7.24 4.46 -16.23
N ILE A 96 6.15 5.16 -16.54
CA ILE A 96 5.56 6.19 -15.67
C ILE A 96 4.33 5.58 -14.99
N VAL A 97 4.26 5.66 -13.68
CA VAL A 97 3.15 5.12 -12.89
C VAL A 97 2.16 6.24 -12.66
N GLN A 98 0.90 6.04 -13.04
CA GLN A 98 -0.19 6.98 -12.81
C GLN A 98 -1.08 6.49 -11.66
N ASP A 99 -1.39 7.39 -10.72
CA ASP A 99 -2.31 7.14 -9.60
C ASP A 99 -3.14 8.38 -9.26
N ILE A 100 -4.23 8.18 -8.51
CA ILE A 100 -5.06 9.26 -7.97
C ILE A 100 -5.29 8.92 -6.50
N ILE A 101 -4.93 9.84 -5.61
CA ILE A 101 -5.14 9.68 -4.17
C ILE A 101 -6.11 10.72 -3.65
N PHE A 102 -7.00 10.31 -2.74
CA PHE A 102 -7.81 11.25 -1.98
C PHE A 102 -6.95 11.84 -0.87
N VAL A 103 -6.84 13.17 -0.86
CA VAL A 103 -6.00 13.90 0.10
C VAL A 103 -6.79 14.19 1.37
N GLY A 104 -8.04 14.64 1.23
CA GLY A 104 -8.87 15.06 2.35
C GLY A 104 -9.91 16.10 1.96
N MET A 105 -10.60 16.62 2.98
CA MET A 105 -11.61 17.66 2.81
C MET A 105 -11.08 18.98 3.37
N PHE A 106 -11.00 20.00 2.52
CA PHE A 106 -10.53 21.34 2.89
C PHE A 106 -11.70 22.29 3.09
N GLN A 107 -11.72 23.00 4.22
CA GLN A 107 -12.79 23.92 4.57
C GLN A 107 -12.91 25.04 3.52
N GLY A 108 -14.07 25.12 2.85
CA GLY A 108 -14.33 26.12 1.81
C GLY A 108 -13.95 25.68 0.38
N ILE A 109 -13.20 24.58 0.20
CA ILE A 109 -12.80 24.06 -1.11
C ILE A 109 -13.50 22.74 -1.44
N GLY A 110 -13.69 21.86 -0.44
CA GLY A 110 -14.35 20.56 -0.60
C GLY A 110 -13.37 19.39 -0.63
N GLU A 111 -13.75 18.30 -1.30
CA GLU A 111 -12.90 17.13 -1.50
C GLU A 111 -11.73 17.49 -2.42
N ILE A 112 -10.50 17.15 -2.00
CA ILE A 112 -9.30 17.29 -2.83
C ILE A 112 -8.74 15.93 -3.19
N PHE A 113 -8.48 15.74 -4.48
CA PHE A 113 -7.78 14.60 -5.04
C PHE A 113 -6.45 15.06 -5.62
N LEU A 114 -5.40 14.29 -5.36
CA LEU A 114 -4.09 14.48 -5.94
C LEU A 114 -3.89 13.44 -7.06
N HIS A 115 -3.78 13.94 -8.29
CA HIS A 115 -3.50 13.17 -9.49
C HIS A 115 -1.99 13.12 -9.70
N LEU A 116 -1.42 11.92 -9.74
CA LEU A 116 0.03 11.68 -9.72
C LEU A 116 0.52 10.87 -10.90
N MET A 117 1.73 11.20 -11.35
CA MET A 117 2.49 10.47 -12.35
C MET A 117 3.95 10.43 -11.90
N VAL A 118 4.49 9.23 -11.63
CA VAL A 118 5.85 9.06 -11.10
C VAL A 118 6.68 8.19 -12.05
N ASP A 119 7.82 8.71 -12.48
CA ASP A 119 8.81 7.97 -13.27
C ASP A 119 9.57 6.99 -12.38
N THR A 120 9.51 5.70 -12.70
CA THR A 120 10.16 4.63 -11.92
C THR A 120 11.68 4.57 -12.10
N TYR A 121 12.26 5.30 -13.06
CA TYR A 121 13.71 5.35 -13.23
C TYR A 121 14.38 6.17 -12.13
N GLY A 122 13.84 7.35 -11.85
CA GLY A 122 14.45 8.37 -10.99
C GLY A 122 13.56 8.90 -9.88
N SER A 123 12.33 8.38 -9.75
CA SER A 123 11.29 8.91 -8.87
C SER A 123 10.93 10.38 -9.15
N LEU A 124 11.09 10.81 -10.41
CA LEU A 124 10.65 12.13 -10.87
C LEU A 124 9.12 12.14 -10.89
N ALA A 125 8.51 13.10 -10.21
CA ALA A 125 7.08 13.14 -10.01
C ALA A 125 6.41 14.33 -10.72
N PHE A 126 5.23 14.11 -11.25
CA PHE A 126 4.32 15.13 -11.77
C PHE A 126 2.99 14.97 -11.05
N GLY A 127 2.31 16.07 -10.78
CA GLY A 127 0.96 15.98 -10.25
C GLY A 127 0.21 17.30 -10.24
N PHE A 128 -1.09 17.19 -10.00
CA PHE A 128 -1.99 18.32 -9.80
C PHE A 128 -3.14 17.93 -8.86
N LEU A 129 -3.74 18.94 -8.25
CA LEU A 129 -4.88 18.86 -7.36
C LEU A 129 -6.15 19.17 -8.14
N ASP A 130 -7.20 18.44 -7.82
CA ASP A 130 -8.52 18.64 -8.40
C ASP A 130 -9.61 18.26 -7.40
N ASN A 131 -10.81 18.80 -7.60
CA ASN A 131 -12.00 18.40 -6.85
C ASN A 131 -12.67 17.16 -7.48
N GLU A 132 -12.25 16.77 -8.69
CA GLU A 132 -12.86 15.67 -9.43
C GLU A 132 -11.86 14.56 -9.78
N ARG A 133 -12.37 13.33 -9.90
CA ARG A 133 -11.61 12.12 -10.25
C ARG A 133 -11.71 11.75 -11.73
N ILE A 134 -11.80 12.74 -12.63
CA ILE A 134 -12.11 12.50 -14.04
C ILE A 134 -10.86 12.27 -14.90
N SER A 135 -10.91 11.24 -15.76
CA SER A 135 -9.83 10.90 -16.70
C SER A 135 -9.45 12.00 -17.68
N GLU A 136 -10.37 12.89 -18.01
CA GLU A 136 -10.12 13.99 -18.95
C GLU A 136 -9.08 14.99 -18.42
N ASN A 137 -9.07 15.23 -17.10
CA ASN A 137 -8.10 16.12 -16.47
C ASN A 137 -6.72 15.48 -16.44
N VAL A 138 -6.65 14.17 -16.17
CA VAL A 138 -5.42 13.37 -16.26
C VAL A 138 -4.85 13.38 -17.68
N VAL A 139 -5.69 13.17 -18.71
CA VAL A 139 -5.28 13.24 -20.13
C VAL A 139 -4.76 14.63 -20.48
N THR A 140 -5.46 15.67 -20.05
CA THR A 140 -5.07 17.06 -20.34
C THR A 140 -3.76 17.41 -19.65
N PHE A 141 -3.56 16.96 -18.42
CA PHE A 141 -2.33 17.16 -17.67
C PHE A 141 -1.16 16.42 -18.32
N LEU A 142 -1.36 15.16 -18.71
CA LEU A 142 -0.38 14.34 -19.41
C LEU A 142 0.06 15.01 -20.73
N HIS A 143 -0.91 15.51 -21.51
CA HIS A 143 -0.66 16.17 -22.79
C HIS A 143 0.09 17.49 -22.66
N LYS A 144 -0.22 18.28 -21.62
CA LYS A 144 0.31 19.63 -21.45
C LYS A 144 1.61 19.71 -20.66
N ASN A 145 1.86 18.76 -19.76
CA ASN A 145 2.96 18.86 -18.79
C ASN A 145 3.95 17.72 -18.92
N VAL A 146 3.47 16.47 -18.89
CA VAL A 146 4.36 15.30 -18.79
C VAL A 146 4.98 14.94 -20.13
N ILE A 147 4.17 14.72 -21.18
CA ILE A 147 4.70 14.35 -22.50
C ILE A 147 5.63 15.44 -23.07
N PRO A 148 5.28 16.74 -23.02
CA PRO A 148 6.20 17.80 -23.45
C PRO A 148 7.53 17.81 -22.70
N PHE A 149 7.52 17.58 -21.37
CA PHE A 149 8.74 17.54 -20.57
C PHE A 149 9.76 16.50 -21.09
N TYR A 150 9.31 15.30 -21.42
CA TYR A 150 10.19 14.25 -21.97
C TYR A 150 10.53 14.50 -23.44
N LYS A 151 9.57 15.01 -24.23
CA LYS A 151 9.76 15.31 -25.65
C LYS A 151 10.80 16.41 -25.89
N GLU A 152 10.82 17.45 -25.07
CA GLU A 152 11.84 18.52 -25.11
C GLU A 152 13.26 18.00 -24.85
N ARG A 153 13.39 16.79 -24.30
CA ARG A 153 14.65 16.12 -23.96
C ARG A 153 14.94 14.94 -24.88
N ASP A 154 14.21 14.78 -25.98
CA ASP A 154 14.31 13.63 -26.89
C ASP A 154 14.16 12.26 -26.20
N ILE A 155 13.38 12.21 -25.10
CA ILE A 155 13.07 10.98 -24.38
C ILE A 155 11.65 10.53 -24.75
N PRO A 156 11.47 9.34 -25.37
CA PRO A 156 10.13 8.84 -25.67
C PRO A 156 9.47 8.24 -24.41
N VAL A 157 8.23 8.65 -24.13
CA VAL A 157 7.40 8.02 -23.11
C VAL A 157 6.88 6.69 -23.64
N ALA A 158 7.32 5.57 -23.07
CA ALA A 158 7.03 4.24 -23.63
C ALA A 158 5.77 3.59 -23.04
N THR A 159 5.59 3.66 -21.72
CA THR A 159 4.45 3.01 -21.07
C THR A 159 3.99 3.81 -19.87
N ILE A 160 2.67 3.96 -19.76
CA ILE A 160 2.02 4.42 -18.54
C ILE A 160 1.38 3.22 -17.86
N LEU A 161 1.87 2.96 -16.66
CA LEU A 161 1.34 1.95 -15.76
C LEU A 161 0.26 2.61 -14.92
N THR A 162 -0.99 2.20 -15.13
CA THR A 162 -2.09 2.57 -14.27
C THR A 162 -2.19 1.53 -13.16
N LYS A 163 -2.19 1.97 -11.91
CA LYS A 163 -2.75 1.12 -10.85
C LYS A 163 -4.21 0.87 -11.25
N SER A 164 -4.77 -0.31 -11.01
CA SER A 164 -6.21 -0.55 -11.15
C SER A 164 -6.98 0.27 -10.11
N SER A 165 -6.87 1.59 -10.23
CA SER A 165 -7.37 2.50 -9.24
C SER A 165 -8.88 2.51 -9.36
N LYS A 166 -9.52 2.35 -8.22
CA LYS A 166 -10.97 2.43 -7.95
C LYS A 166 -11.60 3.78 -8.30
N TYR A 167 -10.92 4.63 -9.09
CA TYR A 167 -11.24 6.04 -9.27
C TYR A 167 -11.58 6.42 -10.70
N PHE A 168 -11.18 5.64 -11.71
CA PHE A 168 -11.77 5.80 -13.04
C PHE A 168 -13.06 4.99 -13.14
N LEU A 169 -14.17 5.66 -13.45
CA LEU A 169 -15.34 4.95 -13.96
C LEU A 169 -14.92 4.19 -15.23
N GLU A 170 -15.43 2.98 -15.50
CA GLU A 170 -15.02 2.17 -16.66
C GLU A 170 -15.09 2.94 -17.99
N LYS A 171 -16.06 3.85 -18.10
CA LYS A 171 -16.24 4.73 -19.27
C LYS A 171 -15.15 5.80 -19.40
N GLU A 172 -14.62 6.28 -18.28
CA GLU A 172 -13.53 7.26 -18.20
C GLU A 172 -12.17 6.60 -18.45
N LYS A 173 -11.97 5.38 -17.93
CA LYS A 173 -10.79 4.55 -18.21
C LYS A 173 -10.56 4.36 -19.71
N ARG A 174 -11.63 4.13 -20.48
CA ARG A 174 -11.54 4.01 -21.95
C ARG A 174 -11.00 5.28 -22.60
N ILE A 175 -11.40 6.48 -22.15
CA ILE A 175 -10.93 7.75 -22.71
C ILE A 175 -9.43 7.93 -22.48
N PHE A 176 -8.96 7.57 -21.29
CA PHE A 176 -7.55 7.58 -20.93
C PHE A 176 -6.72 6.62 -21.80
N GLU A 177 -7.16 5.36 -21.90
CA GLU A 177 -6.49 4.35 -22.75
C GLU A 177 -6.48 4.73 -24.24
N LEU A 178 -7.57 5.30 -24.74
CA LEU A 178 -7.67 5.83 -26.10
C LEU A 178 -6.63 6.93 -26.34
N TYR A 179 -6.45 7.85 -25.39
CA TYR A 179 -5.44 8.89 -25.49
C TYR A 179 -4.02 8.32 -25.54
N LEU A 180 -3.68 7.40 -24.64
CA LEU A 180 -2.34 6.78 -24.63
C LEU A 180 -2.04 6.08 -25.94
N THR A 181 -3.02 5.31 -26.43
CA THR A 181 -2.91 4.60 -27.70
C THR A 181 -2.67 5.59 -28.85
N LEU A 182 -3.40 6.72 -28.90
CA LEU A 182 -3.23 7.76 -29.93
C LEU A 182 -1.87 8.47 -29.92
N ASN A 183 -1.12 8.39 -28.82
CA ASN A 183 0.22 8.97 -28.71
C ASN A 183 1.32 7.89 -28.75
N ASP A 184 0.97 6.66 -29.16
CA ASP A 184 1.87 5.49 -29.21
C ASP A 184 2.51 5.15 -27.85
N ILE A 185 1.78 5.42 -26.77
CA ILE A 185 2.18 5.10 -25.40
C ILE A 185 1.48 3.81 -24.97
N GLY A 186 2.25 2.84 -24.47
CA GLY A 186 1.74 1.61 -23.89
C GLY A 186 0.88 1.89 -22.66
N SER A 187 -0.21 1.15 -22.50
CA SER A 187 -1.05 1.17 -21.30
C SER A 187 -0.99 -0.19 -20.63
N VAL A 188 -0.59 -0.22 -19.36
CA VAL A 188 -0.60 -1.44 -18.54
C VAL A 188 -1.40 -1.14 -17.27
N THR A 189 -2.49 -1.86 -17.06
CA THR A 189 -3.16 -1.86 -15.75
C THR A 189 -2.59 -2.98 -14.90
N THR A 190 -2.23 -2.67 -13.64
CA THR A 190 -1.79 -3.67 -12.66
C THR A 190 -2.50 -3.48 -11.34
N ASP A 191 -2.84 -4.59 -10.69
CA ASP A 191 -3.38 -4.62 -9.32
C ASP A 191 -2.26 -4.66 -8.27
N ARG A 192 -1.00 -4.78 -8.70
CA ARG A 192 0.14 -4.91 -7.80
C ARG A 192 0.63 -3.55 -7.31
N ASN A 193 0.93 -3.49 -6.02
CA ASN A 193 1.58 -2.35 -5.38
C ASN A 193 2.90 -2.02 -6.07
N ASN A 194 3.08 -0.75 -6.40
CA ASN A 194 4.31 -0.25 -7.01
C ASN A 194 5.04 0.58 -5.95
N SER A 195 6.17 0.05 -5.46
CA SER A 195 6.93 0.63 -4.35
C SER A 195 7.40 2.07 -4.62
N TYR A 196 7.46 2.52 -5.88
CA TYR A 196 7.88 3.87 -6.24
C TYR A 196 6.79 4.89 -5.98
N ILE A 197 5.58 4.65 -6.49
CA ILE A 197 4.47 5.58 -6.29
C ILE A 197 3.99 5.56 -4.84
N GLU A 198 4.08 4.43 -4.14
CA GLU A 198 3.72 4.33 -2.72
C GLU A 198 4.67 5.12 -1.83
N ARG A 199 5.98 5.06 -2.10
CA ARG A 199 6.96 5.90 -1.42
C ARG A 199 6.72 7.38 -1.70
N PHE A 200 6.45 7.74 -2.95
CA PHE A 200 6.12 9.13 -3.29
C PHE A 200 4.82 9.59 -2.59
N ASN A 201 3.79 8.75 -2.57
CA ASN A 201 2.53 9.02 -1.88
C ASN A 201 2.75 9.29 -0.39
N GLN A 202 3.60 8.49 0.28
CA GLN A 202 3.97 8.76 1.68
C GLN A 202 4.69 10.10 1.83
N VAL A 203 5.70 10.36 1.00
CA VAL A 203 6.47 11.61 1.04
C VAL A 203 5.58 12.84 0.85
N VAL A 204 4.69 12.85 -0.14
CA VAL A 204 3.80 14.01 -0.38
C VAL A 204 2.76 14.17 0.72
N MET A 205 2.25 13.07 1.29
CA MET A 205 1.33 13.15 2.42
C MET A 205 2.02 13.71 3.65
N ASP A 206 3.20 13.22 4.00
CA ASP A 206 3.92 13.63 5.21
C ASP A 206 4.48 15.06 5.07
N GLU A 207 5.21 15.34 3.99
CA GLU A 207 5.93 16.61 3.87
C GLU A 207 5.03 17.78 3.45
N PHE A 208 4.10 17.56 2.52
CA PHE A 208 3.25 18.64 2.02
C PHE A 208 1.95 18.74 2.81
N PHE A 209 1.12 17.69 2.81
CA PHE A 209 -0.23 17.81 3.37
C PHE A 209 -0.26 17.80 4.90
N LEU A 210 0.53 16.95 5.56
CA LEU A 210 0.55 16.85 7.02
C LEU A 210 1.43 17.93 7.65
N ASN A 211 2.56 18.30 7.04
CA ASN A 211 3.47 19.29 7.65
C ASN A 211 3.25 20.72 7.14
N GLN A 212 3.09 20.93 5.83
CA GLN A 212 3.02 22.28 5.25
C GLN A 212 1.60 22.86 5.23
N CYS A 213 0.56 22.02 5.14
CA CYS A 213 -0.84 22.46 5.04
C CYS A 213 -1.62 22.49 6.37
N GLN A 214 -1.17 21.80 7.43
CA GLN A 214 -1.97 21.54 8.64
C GLN A 214 -2.52 22.79 9.36
N ASP A 215 -1.79 23.91 9.34
CA ASP A 215 -2.18 25.17 10.00
C ASP A 215 -2.59 26.28 9.03
N LYS A 216 -2.71 25.98 7.73
CA LYS A 216 -3.03 26.97 6.70
C LYS A 216 -4.48 26.85 6.26
N ASN A 217 -5.14 28.01 6.17
CA ASN A 217 -6.50 28.08 5.66
C ASN A 217 -6.48 28.55 4.20
N TYR A 218 -6.67 27.62 3.28
CA TYR A 218 -6.69 27.90 1.84
C TYR A 218 -8.08 28.40 1.42
N LEU A 219 -8.13 29.48 0.66
CA LEU A 219 -9.40 30.09 0.22
C LEU A 219 -9.90 29.52 -1.11
N SER A 220 -9.02 28.88 -1.89
CA SER A 220 -9.37 28.21 -3.15
C SER A 220 -8.39 27.08 -3.49
N ILE A 221 -8.81 26.18 -4.40
CA ILE A 221 -7.94 25.10 -4.87
C ILE A 221 -6.71 25.64 -5.62
N GLU A 222 -6.81 26.78 -6.29
CA GLU A 222 -5.70 27.39 -7.01
C GLU A 222 -4.58 27.84 -6.06
N GLU A 223 -4.93 28.30 -4.86
CA GLU A 223 -3.96 28.67 -3.82
C GLU A 223 -3.20 27.45 -3.31
N LEU A 224 -3.94 26.37 -2.99
CA LEU A 224 -3.36 25.09 -2.57
C LEU A 224 -2.50 24.46 -3.69
N GLN A 225 -2.99 24.49 -4.93
CA GLN A 225 -2.26 24.00 -6.11
C GLN A 225 -0.97 24.77 -6.33
N LYS A 226 -0.94 26.09 -6.11
CA LYS A 226 0.27 26.88 -6.26
C LYS A 226 1.34 26.45 -5.26
N GLU A 227 0.98 26.30 -3.99
CA GLU A 227 1.93 25.82 -2.98
C GLU A 227 2.38 24.37 -3.26
N PHE A 228 1.47 23.52 -3.73
CA PHE A 228 1.79 22.16 -4.13
C PHE A 228 2.80 22.13 -5.29
N SER A 229 2.61 22.99 -6.30
CA SER A 229 3.56 23.13 -7.40
C SER A 229 4.94 23.59 -6.93
N ASP A 230 5.01 24.52 -5.98
CA ASP A 230 6.28 24.99 -5.41
C ASP A 230 6.99 23.88 -4.61
N TRP A 231 6.24 23.12 -3.82
CA TRP A 231 6.76 21.95 -3.09
C TRP A 231 7.23 20.85 -4.05
N LEU A 232 6.44 20.53 -5.10
CA LEU A 232 6.80 19.53 -6.08
C LEU A 232 8.05 19.93 -6.89
N TYR A 233 8.20 21.22 -7.17
CA TYR A 233 9.43 21.76 -7.76
C TYR A 233 10.62 21.58 -6.81
N TYR A 234 10.45 21.86 -5.51
CA TYR A 234 11.49 21.61 -4.53
C TYR A 234 11.87 20.12 -4.47
N TYR A 235 10.88 19.23 -4.39
CA TYR A 235 11.08 17.77 -4.40
C TYR A 235 11.90 17.33 -5.62
N ASN A 236 11.51 17.75 -6.83
CA ASN A 236 12.15 17.30 -8.07
C ASN A 236 13.53 17.92 -8.34
N TYR A 237 13.76 19.19 -7.94
CA TYR A 237 14.92 19.97 -8.40
C TYR A 237 15.87 20.44 -7.30
N LYS A 238 15.47 20.40 -6.02
CA LYS A 238 16.24 21.03 -4.93
C LYS A 238 16.48 20.14 -3.70
N ARG A 239 15.77 19.03 -3.56
CA ARG A 239 15.90 18.11 -2.42
C ARG A 239 17.32 17.51 -2.37
N LEU A 240 18.01 17.68 -1.24
CA LEU A 240 19.42 17.29 -1.04
C LEU A 240 19.60 15.97 -0.26
N ASP A 241 18.51 15.34 0.18
CA ASP A 241 18.55 14.04 0.88
C ASP A 241 18.71 12.88 -0.11
N PHE A 242 19.34 11.79 0.35
CA PHE A 242 19.66 10.58 -0.42
C PHE A 242 18.45 10.12 -1.24
N GLY A 243 18.51 10.33 -2.55
CA GLY A 243 17.51 9.83 -3.48
C GLY A 243 17.55 8.31 -3.58
N TYR A 244 16.50 7.72 -4.15
CA TYR A 244 16.46 6.30 -4.51
C TYR A 244 17.72 5.91 -5.32
N ARG A 245 18.35 4.76 -4.97
CA ARG A 245 19.62 4.21 -5.50
C ARG A 245 20.93 4.77 -4.92
N ASP A 246 20.93 5.34 -3.71
CA ASP A 246 22.12 5.97 -3.10
C ASP A 246 22.76 7.04 -4.01
N THR A 247 21.99 7.52 -5.00
CA THR A 247 22.43 8.60 -5.88
C THR A 247 22.26 9.90 -5.11
N VAL A 248 23.38 10.58 -4.87
CA VAL A 248 23.40 11.91 -4.28
C VAL A 248 22.70 12.87 -5.24
N GLY A 249 21.55 13.42 -4.84
CA GLY A 249 20.87 14.49 -5.57
C GLY A 249 19.35 14.34 -5.72
N CYS A 250 18.74 15.34 -6.32
CA CYS A 250 17.29 15.43 -6.56
C CYS A 250 16.86 14.57 -7.78
N PRO A 251 15.58 14.17 -7.88
CA PRO A 251 15.06 13.30 -8.94
C PRO A 251 15.44 13.71 -10.37
N ILE A 252 15.49 15.00 -10.68
CA ILE A 252 15.86 15.50 -12.00
C ILE A 252 17.29 15.11 -12.41
N ASN A 253 18.22 14.99 -11.45
CA ASN A 253 19.61 14.64 -11.71
C ASN A 253 19.74 13.28 -12.40
N THR A 254 18.80 12.37 -12.16
CA THR A 254 18.78 11.05 -12.82
C THR A 254 18.47 11.17 -14.32
N VAL A 255 17.58 12.11 -14.69
CA VAL A 255 17.23 12.40 -16.09
C VAL A 255 18.38 13.12 -16.77
N GLU A 256 18.99 14.11 -16.11
CA GLU A 256 20.13 14.85 -16.63
C GLU A 256 21.38 13.98 -16.80
N ALA A 257 21.63 13.07 -15.85
CA ALA A 257 22.70 12.08 -15.98
C ALA A 257 22.47 11.18 -17.20
N TYR A 258 21.25 10.67 -17.38
CA TYR A 258 20.90 9.86 -18.56
C TYR A 258 21.11 10.64 -19.87
N MET A 259 20.69 11.90 -19.93
CA MET A 259 20.90 12.78 -21.08
C MET A 259 22.38 13.00 -21.39
N SER A 260 23.19 13.22 -20.36
CA SER A 260 24.64 13.36 -20.49
C SER A 260 25.30 12.09 -21.04
N THR A 261 24.76 10.91 -20.74
CA THR A 261 25.27 9.63 -21.25
C THR A 261 24.88 9.37 -22.71
N MET A 262 23.66 9.75 -23.11
CA MET A 262 23.19 9.73 -24.51
C MET A 262 24.06 10.62 -25.41
N GLN A 263 24.38 11.83 -24.97
CA GLN A 263 25.22 12.77 -25.73
C GLN A 263 26.67 12.32 -25.90
N ASN A 264 27.18 11.51 -24.97
CA ASN A 264 28.56 11.00 -25.00
C ASN A 264 28.72 9.65 -25.72
N GLY A 265 27.65 9.12 -26.35
CA GLY A 265 27.71 7.91 -27.18
C GLY A 265 28.00 6.60 -26.42
N ARG A 266 27.93 6.59 -25.08
CA ARG A 266 28.06 5.37 -24.26
C ARG A 266 26.67 4.76 -24.04
N ILE A 267 26.43 3.58 -24.63
CA ILE A 267 25.32 2.71 -24.21
C ILE A 267 25.80 1.99 -22.94
N ILE A 268 25.38 2.51 -21.78
CA ILE A 268 25.65 1.86 -20.50
C ILE A 268 24.69 0.68 -20.36
N LYS A 269 25.24 -0.53 -20.25
CA LYS A 269 24.47 -1.69 -19.76
C LYS A 269 24.40 -1.61 -18.24
N ARG A 270 23.50 -2.37 -17.62
CA ARG A 270 23.20 -2.39 -16.16
C ARG A 270 24.45 -2.40 -15.25
N ASP A 271 25.58 -2.78 -15.80
CA ASP A 271 26.85 -3.05 -15.16
C ASP A 271 27.73 -1.78 -15.01
N ASP A 272 27.51 -0.72 -15.79
CA ASP A 272 28.39 0.48 -15.75
C ASP A 272 27.92 1.61 -14.81
N TYR A 273 26.81 1.40 -14.07
CA TYR A 273 26.45 2.22 -12.91
C TYR A 273 26.63 1.42 -11.62
N GLY A 274 27.87 0.99 -11.37
CA GLY A 274 28.33 0.56 -10.04
C GLY A 274 27.52 -0.55 -9.38
N CYS A 275 27.40 -1.71 -10.03
CA CYS A 275 27.29 -2.97 -9.29
C CYS A 275 28.70 -3.55 -9.17
N PHE A 276 29.34 -3.40 -8.02
CA PHE A 276 30.51 -4.22 -7.68
C PHE A 276 30.01 -5.38 -6.82
N GLU A 277 30.36 -6.59 -7.24
CA GLU A 277 29.88 -7.87 -6.74
C GLU A 277 29.83 -7.92 -5.21
N ASP A 278 28.64 -8.18 -4.64
CA ASP A 278 28.56 -8.74 -3.30
C ASP A 278 29.16 -10.15 -3.37
N SER A 279 30.22 -10.40 -2.60
CA SER A 279 30.83 -11.74 -2.51
C SER A 279 30.87 -12.21 -1.06
N ILE A 280 30.52 -13.49 -0.88
CA ILE A 280 30.58 -14.16 0.42
C ILE A 280 31.99 -14.70 0.58
N SER A 281 32.72 -14.22 1.60
CA SER A 281 34.06 -14.69 1.92
C SER A 281 34.05 -15.44 3.26
N LEU A 282 34.76 -16.57 3.32
CA LEU A 282 34.98 -17.32 4.56
C LEU A 282 36.15 -16.70 5.33
N VAL A 283 35.84 -15.84 6.30
CA VAL A 283 36.84 -15.31 7.22
C VAL A 283 36.71 -16.05 8.54
N GLY A 284 37.69 -16.89 8.88
CA GLY A 284 37.70 -17.66 10.13
C GLY A 284 36.62 -18.75 10.26
N GLY A 285 35.99 -19.16 9.14
CA GLY A 285 34.96 -20.21 9.12
C GLY A 285 33.52 -19.71 9.34
N VAL A 286 33.30 -18.40 9.34
CA VAL A 286 31.96 -17.78 9.38
C VAL A 286 31.72 -17.05 8.05
N GLU A 287 30.56 -17.28 7.42
CA GLU A 287 30.14 -16.53 6.22
C GLU A 287 29.87 -15.07 6.61
N MET A 288 30.65 -14.14 6.05
CA MET A 288 30.45 -12.71 6.28
C MET A 288 30.30 -11.96 4.95
N ASN A 289 29.45 -10.94 4.96
CA ASN A 289 29.26 -10.04 3.82
C ASN A 289 30.45 -9.09 3.73
N VAL A 290 31.18 -9.19 2.62
CA VAL A 290 32.36 -8.38 2.33
C VAL A 290 32.05 -7.46 1.16
N ARG A 291 32.35 -6.18 1.31
CA ARG A 291 32.27 -5.20 0.22
C ARG A 291 33.59 -4.53 -0.01
N LYS A 292 33.91 -4.31 -1.28
CA LYS A 292 35.16 -3.67 -1.70
C LYS A 292 34.97 -2.16 -1.79
N TYR A 293 35.84 -1.40 -1.14
CA TYR A 293 35.83 0.05 -1.12
C TYR A 293 37.14 0.60 -1.68
N LEU A 294 37.05 1.68 -2.47
CA LEU A 294 38.22 2.51 -2.75
C LEU A 294 38.67 3.18 -1.44
N VAL A 295 39.98 3.22 -1.17
CA VAL A 295 40.52 3.78 0.10
C VAL A 295 40.09 5.23 0.33
N GLY A 296 39.81 5.99 -0.74
CA GLY A 296 39.25 7.35 -0.68
C GLY A 296 37.87 7.45 -0.01
N ASN A 297 37.08 6.37 -0.09
CA ASN A 297 35.67 6.32 0.33
C ASN A 297 35.48 5.59 1.68
N VAL A 298 36.58 5.17 2.31
CA VAL A 298 36.55 4.46 3.60
C VAL A 298 36.61 5.46 4.75
N THR A 299 35.78 5.26 5.77
CA THR A 299 35.71 6.14 6.95
C THR A 299 36.20 5.45 8.21
N PRO A 300 36.69 6.21 9.21
CA PRO A 300 37.11 5.64 10.49
C PRO A 300 35.95 4.89 11.18
N GLY A 301 36.21 3.69 11.68
CA GLY A 301 35.24 2.81 12.32
C GLY A 301 34.79 1.61 11.47
N MET A 302 35.10 1.60 10.17
CA MET A 302 34.91 0.42 9.29
C MET A 302 35.94 -0.67 9.59
N GLU A 303 35.62 -1.95 9.40
CA GLU A 303 36.50 -3.07 9.72
C GLU A 303 36.97 -3.80 8.46
N LEU A 304 38.27 -4.12 8.36
CA LEU A 304 38.82 -4.87 7.21
C LEU A 304 38.37 -6.33 7.23
N ALA A 305 37.88 -6.85 6.11
CA ALA A 305 37.56 -8.27 5.95
C ALA A 305 38.82 -9.09 5.66
N ASN A 306 39.61 -8.66 4.69
CA ASN A 306 40.83 -9.34 4.27
C ASN A 306 42.08 -8.55 4.67
N PRO A 307 43.21 -9.23 4.93
CA PRO A 307 44.46 -8.55 5.22
C PRO A 307 44.97 -7.79 4.00
N VAL A 308 45.50 -6.60 4.23
CA VAL A 308 46.22 -5.81 3.22
C VAL A 308 47.65 -6.32 3.15
N ILE A 309 48.08 -6.78 1.98
CA ILE A 309 49.43 -7.29 1.71
C ILE A 309 50.11 -6.43 0.65
N ASN A 310 51.43 -6.24 0.75
CA ASN A 310 52.20 -5.57 -0.30
C ASN A 310 52.55 -6.53 -1.45
N GLU A 311 53.10 -5.99 -2.54
CA GLU A 311 53.52 -6.78 -3.73
C GLU A 311 54.54 -7.89 -3.41
N ASN A 312 55.25 -7.79 -2.29
CA ASN A 312 56.21 -8.79 -1.81
C ASN A 312 55.59 -9.84 -0.86
N GLY A 313 54.26 -9.81 -0.67
CA GLY A 313 53.52 -10.76 0.18
C GLY A 313 53.62 -10.50 1.68
N GLN A 314 54.10 -9.33 2.12
CA GLN A 314 54.15 -8.94 3.53
C GLN A 314 52.84 -8.31 3.98
N PHE A 315 52.36 -8.73 5.15
CA PHE A 315 51.17 -8.17 5.79
C PHE A 315 51.40 -6.72 6.24
N ILE A 316 50.63 -5.80 5.68
CA ILE A 316 50.60 -4.38 6.05
C ILE A 316 49.58 -4.15 7.17
N VAL A 317 48.37 -4.70 7.00
CA VAL A 317 47.28 -4.62 7.98
C VAL A 317 46.54 -5.96 8.02
N PRO A 318 46.35 -6.59 9.20
CA PRO A 318 45.62 -7.84 9.30
C PRO A 318 44.11 -7.64 9.08
N GLY A 319 43.44 -8.67 8.54
CA GLY A 319 41.97 -8.72 8.49
C GLY A 319 41.37 -8.74 9.90
N GLY A 320 40.18 -8.18 10.06
CA GLY A 320 39.52 -7.90 11.34
C GLY A 320 39.96 -6.58 12.01
N THR A 321 40.77 -5.76 11.33
CA THR A 321 41.25 -4.49 11.89
C THR A 321 40.23 -3.38 11.68
N VAL A 322 39.81 -2.74 12.76
CA VAL A 322 39.00 -1.52 12.70
C VAL A 322 39.86 -0.34 12.24
N LEU A 323 39.44 0.32 11.17
CA LEU A 323 40.14 1.40 10.53
C LEU A 323 40.03 2.68 11.35
N THR A 324 41.17 3.24 11.73
CA THR A 324 41.26 4.57 12.33
C THR A 324 41.62 5.60 11.25
N GLY A 325 41.33 6.89 11.48
CA GLY A 325 41.70 7.95 10.52
C GLY A 325 43.19 7.95 10.16
N SER A 326 44.05 7.77 11.16
CA SER A 326 45.50 7.66 10.95
C SER A 326 45.91 6.41 10.17
N LEU A 327 45.16 5.30 10.27
CA LEU A 327 45.42 4.09 9.50
C LEU A 327 45.02 4.28 8.03
N ILE A 328 43.89 4.93 7.76
CA ILE A 328 43.40 5.25 6.42
C ILE A 328 44.39 6.17 5.70
N ASP A 329 44.91 7.20 6.37
CA ASP A 329 45.89 8.12 5.78
C ASP A 329 47.19 7.41 5.39
N ARG A 330 47.66 6.46 6.20
CA ARG A 330 48.83 5.64 5.86
C ARG A 330 48.56 4.70 4.67
N LEU A 331 47.37 4.13 4.59
CA LEU A 331 46.98 3.25 3.48
C LEU A 331 46.91 4.03 2.14
N LYS A 332 46.49 5.30 2.18
CA LYS A 332 46.56 6.21 1.01
C LYS A 332 48.00 6.50 0.60
N LEU A 333 48.88 6.75 1.57
CA LEU A 333 50.30 7.07 1.31
C LEU A 333 51.08 5.93 0.65
N ILE A 334 50.69 4.68 0.89
CA ILE A 334 51.31 3.49 0.28
C ILE A 334 50.59 3.03 -1.00
N ASN A 335 49.71 3.88 -1.54
CA ASN A 335 49.00 3.69 -2.81
C ASN A 335 48.16 2.40 -2.88
N VAL A 336 47.56 1.98 -1.75
CA VAL A 336 46.53 0.94 -1.77
C VAL A 336 45.26 1.54 -2.37
N GLU A 337 44.78 0.97 -3.47
CA GLU A 337 43.63 1.50 -4.20
C GLU A 337 42.31 0.99 -3.62
N GLU A 338 42.26 -0.27 -3.20
CA GLU A 338 41.05 -0.98 -2.78
C GLU A 338 41.22 -1.74 -1.46
N LEU A 339 40.15 -1.81 -0.66
CA LEU A 339 40.08 -2.56 0.60
C LEU A 339 38.79 -3.36 0.67
N ASP A 340 38.88 -4.59 1.15
CA ASP A 340 37.73 -5.41 1.48
C ASP A 340 37.26 -5.07 2.90
N ILE A 341 36.04 -4.56 3.06
CA ILE A 341 35.47 -4.11 4.33
C ILE A 341 34.33 -5.05 4.75
N LEU A 342 34.34 -5.43 6.03
CA LEU A 342 33.24 -6.16 6.67
C LEU A 342 32.04 -5.22 6.80
N VAL A 343 30.95 -5.61 6.15
CA VAL A 343 29.67 -4.93 6.30
C VAL A 343 29.01 -5.50 7.55
N ALA A 344 29.05 -4.74 8.64
CA ALA A 344 28.22 -5.06 9.80
C ALA A 344 26.74 -5.02 9.34
N ASN A 345 26.07 -6.17 9.37
CA ASN A 345 24.62 -6.25 9.18
C ASN A 345 23.93 -5.49 10.33
N LYS A 346 23.78 -4.17 10.17
CA LYS A 346 22.87 -3.33 10.96
C LYS A 346 21.53 -3.09 10.26
N GLU A 347 21.20 -3.94 9.30
CA GLU A 347 19.83 -4.16 8.86
C GLU A 347 19.57 -5.66 9.01
N LYS A 348 18.63 -6.03 9.89
CA LYS A 348 17.85 -7.25 9.61
C LYS A 348 17.28 -6.98 8.22
N ALA A 349 17.60 -7.82 7.24
CA ALA A 349 16.81 -7.88 6.01
C ALA A 349 15.34 -7.84 6.45
N PRO A 350 14.48 -6.95 5.92
CA PRO A 350 13.06 -7.03 6.20
C PRO A 350 12.62 -8.40 5.70
N THR A 351 12.48 -9.33 6.64
CA THR A 351 11.83 -10.59 6.40
C THR A 351 10.40 -10.13 6.18
N ASP A 352 9.95 -10.14 4.92
CA ASP A 352 8.62 -9.68 4.54
C ASP A 352 7.62 -10.28 5.53
N ILE A 353 7.07 -9.46 6.42
CA ILE A 353 6.17 -9.93 7.48
C ILE A 353 4.85 -10.40 6.84
N GLY A 354 4.58 -10.01 5.58
CA GLY A 354 3.53 -10.58 4.74
C GLY A 354 3.85 -11.99 4.22
N ASP A 355 5.08 -12.49 4.37
CA ASP A 355 5.36 -13.90 4.11
C ASP A 355 4.67 -14.77 5.18
N PRO A 356 3.84 -15.76 4.79
CA PRO A 356 3.09 -16.58 5.74
C PRO A 356 3.96 -17.33 6.77
N VAL A 357 5.20 -17.69 6.42
CA VAL A 357 6.12 -18.41 7.31
C VAL A 357 6.67 -17.44 8.36
N VAL A 358 7.08 -16.25 7.93
CA VAL A 358 7.59 -15.19 8.81
C VAL A 358 6.49 -14.72 9.75
N PHE A 359 5.31 -14.40 9.20
CA PHE A 359 4.14 -14.02 9.98
C PHE A 359 3.86 -15.03 11.09
N LYS A 360 3.82 -16.32 10.74
CA LYS A 360 3.54 -17.39 11.70
C LYS A 360 4.61 -17.49 12.80
N ALA A 361 5.88 -17.28 12.46
CA ALA A 361 6.96 -17.27 13.45
C ALA A 361 6.82 -16.11 14.44
N VAL A 362 6.61 -14.88 13.93
CA VAL A 362 6.38 -13.68 14.75
C VAL A 362 5.13 -13.85 15.61
N TYR A 363 4.04 -14.36 15.04
CA TYR A 363 2.80 -14.58 15.77
C TYR A 363 2.96 -15.59 16.91
N ASN A 364 3.71 -16.68 16.70
CA ASN A 364 3.97 -17.66 17.75
C ASN A 364 4.80 -17.06 18.89
N GLU A 365 5.78 -16.19 18.59
CA GLU A 365 6.54 -15.46 19.62
C GLU A 365 5.61 -14.57 20.45
N ILE A 366 4.70 -13.83 19.80
CA ILE A 366 3.69 -13.01 20.49
C ILE A 366 2.84 -13.87 21.41
N MET A 367 2.41 -15.03 20.93
CA MET A 367 1.57 -15.97 21.68
C MET A 367 2.28 -16.52 22.93
N ASP A 368 3.57 -16.87 22.83
CA ASP A 368 4.35 -17.35 23.98
C ASP A 368 4.52 -16.27 25.06
N VAL A 369 4.76 -15.01 24.67
CA VAL A 369 4.83 -13.90 25.63
C VAL A 369 3.47 -13.66 26.26
N MET A 370 2.39 -13.64 25.47
CA MET A 370 1.02 -13.44 25.96
C MET A 370 0.61 -14.49 27.00
N LYS A 371 0.92 -15.76 26.77
CA LYS A 371 0.67 -16.83 27.74
C LYS A 371 1.36 -16.59 29.08
N LYS A 372 2.64 -16.18 29.05
CA LYS A 372 3.41 -15.85 30.26
C LYS A 372 2.80 -14.67 30.99
N CYS A 373 2.45 -13.61 30.26
CA CYS A 373 1.85 -12.41 30.83
C CYS A 373 0.49 -12.70 31.48
N PHE A 374 -0.40 -13.42 30.81
CA PHE A 374 -1.71 -13.76 31.35
C PHE A 374 -1.62 -14.73 32.53
N SER A 375 -0.66 -15.65 32.52
CA SER A 375 -0.37 -16.51 33.68
C SER A 375 0.06 -15.67 34.88
N ALA A 376 0.97 -14.70 34.70
CA ALA A 376 1.37 -13.78 35.76
C ALA A 376 0.16 -12.99 36.30
N ILE A 377 -0.69 -12.47 35.43
CA ILE A 377 -1.92 -11.77 35.85
C ILE A 377 -2.86 -12.70 36.62
N GLN A 378 -3.03 -13.95 36.17
CA GLN A 378 -3.93 -14.89 36.81
C GLN A 378 -3.47 -15.25 38.23
N TYR A 379 -2.20 -15.60 38.41
CA TYR A 379 -1.65 -16.12 39.66
C TYR A 379 -1.10 -15.03 40.60
N LEU A 380 -0.46 -13.99 40.05
CA LEU A 380 0.20 -12.92 40.82
C LEU A 380 -0.66 -11.66 40.93
N LYS A 381 -1.73 -11.55 40.13
CA LYS A 381 -2.55 -10.33 40.01
C LYS A 381 -1.76 -9.08 39.61
N GLU A 382 -0.60 -9.30 38.99
CA GLU A 382 0.29 -8.25 38.50
C GLU A 382 0.25 -8.23 36.96
N VAL A 383 0.11 -7.04 36.39
CA VAL A 383 0.13 -6.84 34.94
C VAL A 383 1.56 -6.47 34.53
N PRO A 384 2.29 -7.34 33.78
CA PRO A 384 3.68 -7.07 33.40
C PRO A 384 3.76 -6.04 32.26
N LEU A 385 3.44 -4.78 32.58
CA LEU A 385 3.24 -3.69 31.63
C LEU A 385 4.46 -3.45 30.73
N ASN A 386 5.67 -3.49 31.28
CA ASN A 386 6.90 -3.29 30.51
C ASN A 386 7.13 -4.39 29.47
N GLN A 387 6.78 -5.64 29.80
CA GLN A 387 6.88 -6.76 28.85
C GLN A 387 5.86 -6.60 27.73
N MET A 388 4.63 -6.20 28.06
CA MET A 388 3.59 -5.92 27.07
C MET A 388 3.96 -4.76 26.15
N ARG A 389 4.47 -3.65 26.68
CA ARG A 389 4.97 -2.53 25.85
C ARG A 389 6.10 -2.96 24.93
N SER A 390 7.08 -3.71 25.45
CA SER A 390 8.15 -4.24 24.62
C SER A 390 7.64 -5.22 23.54
N LEU A 391 6.59 -5.99 23.80
CA LEU A 391 5.95 -6.87 22.83
C LEU A 391 5.27 -6.06 21.72
N ILE A 392 4.61 -4.95 22.10
CA ILE A 392 3.99 -4.04 21.16
C ILE A 392 5.06 -3.45 20.23
N ASP A 393 6.10 -2.83 20.79
CA ASP A 393 7.15 -2.16 20.01
C ASP A 393 7.91 -3.11 19.08
N LYS A 394 8.20 -4.33 19.53
CA LYS A 394 9.07 -5.26 18.77
C LYS A 394 8.33 -6.14 17.78
N SER A 395 7.07 -6.45 18.03
CA SER A 395 6.37 -7.52 17.31
C SER A 395 5.02 -7.09 16.76
N ILE A 396 4.19 -6.38 17.54
CA ILE A 396 2.83 -6.03 17.10
C ILE A 396 2.83 -4.77 16.23
N ASP A 397 3.59 -3.75 16.58
CA ASP A 397 3.68 -2.52 15.78
C ASP A 397 4.23 -2.78 14.36
N PRO A 398 5.27 -3.62 14.16
CA PRO A 398 5.65 -4.07 12.83
C PRO A 398 4.53 -4.79 12.07
N LEU A 399 3.71 -5.61 12.74
CA LEU A 399 2.55 -6.26 12.12
C LEU A 399 1.50 -5.23 11.70
N VAL A 400 1.18 -4.25 12.55
CA VAL A 400 0.22 -3.17 12.23
C VAL A 400 0.68 -2.36 11.02
N ASN A 401 1.99 -2.21 10.84
CA ASN A 401 2.58 -1.49 9.71
C ASN A 401 2.78 -2.33 8.44
N SER A 402 2.51 -3.65 8.50
CA SER A 402 2.68 -4.56 7.37
C SER A 402 1.40 -4.70 6.54
N VAL A 403 1.56 -4.82 5.22
CA VAL A 403 0.43 -4.96 4.28
C VAL A 403 -0.12 -6.40 4.33
N GLY A 404 -1.44 -6.57 4.20
CA GLY A 404 -2.09 -7.89 4.09
C GLY A 404 -2.22 -8.68 5.40
N ILE A 405 -1.83 -8.10 6.54
CA ILE A 405 -1.85 -8.82 7.84
C ILE A 405 -3.23 -9.31 8.25
N ILE A 406 -4.30 -8.57 7.93
CA ILE A 406 -5.67 -8.99 8.23
C ILE A 406 -6.00 -10.36 7.59
N ASP A 407 -5.48 -10.62 6.38
CA ASP A 407 -5.72 -11.88 5.69
C ASP A 407 -4.98 -13.04 6.38
N HIS A 408 -3.76 -12.78 6.85
CA HIS A 408 -2.96 -13.77 7.58
C HIS A 408 -3.55 -14.13 8.94
N LEU A 409 -4.21 -13.20 9.65
CA LEU A 409 -4.86 -13.47 10.95
C LEU A 409 -5.93 -14.58 10.86
N HIS A 410 -6.53 -14.80 9.69
CA HIS A 410 -7.52 -15.85 9.45
C HIS A 410 -6.92 -17.24 9.21
N THR A 411 -5.62 -17.30 8.90
CA THR A 411 -4.92 -18.56 8.54
C THR A 411 -4.46 -19.36 9.76
N ILE A 412 -4.43 -18.75 10.94
CA ILE A 412 -3.96 -19.37 12.17
C ILE A 412 -5.03 -20.28 12.79
N ARG A 413 -4.69 -21.57 12.96
CA ARG A 413 -5.55 -22.57 13.62
C ARG A 413 -5.54 -22.39 15.14
N ARG A 414 -6.71 -22.33 15.76
CA ARG A 414 -6.90 -21.89 17.17
C ARG A 414 -7.26 -23.01 18.17
N GLN A 415 -6.75 -24.22 17.99
CA GLN A 415 -7.30 -25.41 18.66
C GLN A 415 -7.23 -25.41 20.20
N ASP A 416 -6.23 -24.77 20.82
CA ASP A 416 -6.04 -24.86 22.30
C ASP A 416 -5.97 -23.51 23.05
N ASP A 417 -5.98 -22.36 22.35
CA ASP A 417 -5.64 -21.05 22.95
C ASP A 417 -6.53 -19.90 22.42
N TYR A 418 -7.82 -20.17 22.21
CA TYR A 418 -8.75 -19.22 21.57
C TYR A 418 -8.67 -17.80 22.15
N THR A 419 -8.65 -17.65 23.48
CA THR A 419 -8.63 -16.34 24.15
C THR A 419 -7.37 -15.53 23.84
N PHE A 420 -6.20 -16.17 23.77
CA PHE A 420 -4.95 -15.46 23.47
C PHE A 420 -4.90 -15.02 22.01
N HIS A 421 -5.30 -15.90 21.09
CA HIS A 421 -5.43 -15.57 19.68
C HIS A 421 -6.40 -14.39 19.48
N HIS A 422 -7.52 -14.42 20.18
CA HIS A 422 -8.52 -13.35 20.13
C HIS A 422 -7.94 -12.02 20.60
N CYS A 423 -7.30 -11.96 21.77
CA CYS A 423 -6.67 -10.73 22.26
C CYS A 423 -5.60 -10.19 21.30
N ILE A 424 -4.75 -11.05 20.74
CA ILE A 424 -3.70 -10.65 19.79
C ILE A 424 -4.34 -10.06 18.53
N ASN A 425 -5.33 -10.73 17.96
CA ASN A 425 -5.99 -10.29 16.74
C ASN A 425 -6.75 -8.99 16.93
N VAL A 426 -7.50 -8.86 18.03
CA VAL A 426 -8.19 -7.62 18.40
C VAL A 426 -7.20 -6.48 18.55
N ALA A 427 -6.03 -6.71 19.15
CA ALA A 427 -4.98 -5.69 19.27
C ALA A 427 -4.42 -5.25 17.92
N VAL A 428 -4.08 -6.21 17.04
CA VAL A 428 -3.56 -5.91 15.69
C VAL A 428 -4.61 -5.14 14.88
N ILE A 429 -5.86 -5.60 14.85
CA ILE A 429 -6.95 -4.95 14.12
C ILE A 429 -7.22 -3.55 14.70
N SER A 430 -7.18 -3.38 16.03
CA SER A 430 -7.35 -2.09 16.69
C SER A 430 -6.23 -1.11 16.33
N GLY A 431 -4.99 -1.57 16.27
CA GLY A 431 -3.85 -0.76 15.82
C GLY A 431 -3.98 -0.32 14.37
N ILE A 432 -4.36 -1.25 13.48
CA ILE A 432 -4.62 -0.96 12.06
C ILE A 432 -5.76 0.07 11.93
N LEU A 433 -6.85 -0.11 12.67
CA LEU A 433 -7.96 0.85 12.68
C LEU A 433 -7.54 2.22 13.23
N GLY A 434 -6.76 2.25 14.32
CA GLY A 434 -6.21 3.48 14.88
C GLY A 434 -5.39 4.25 13.86
N LYS A 435 -4.54 3.55 13.10
CA LYS A 435 -3.77 4.11 12.00
C LYS A 435 -4.65 4.67 10.89
N TRP A 436 -5.65 3.93 10.44
CA TRP A 436 -6.59 4.42 9.41
C TRP A 436 -7.44 5.60 9.89
N MET A 437 -7.67 5.71 11.20
CA MET A 437 -8.37 6.84 11.84
C MET A 437 -7.46 8.05 12.08
N GLY A 438 -6.16 7.96 11.78
CA GLY A 438 -5.20 9.04 11.96
C GLY A 438 -4.78 9.30 13.41
N LEU A 439 -4.86 8.29 14.28
CA LEU A 439 -4.30 8.38 15.64
C LEU A 439 -2.77 8.55 15.58
N SER A 440 -2.21 9.25 16.57
CA SER A 440 -0.75 9.38 16.72
C SER A 440 -0.10 8.02 17.03
N GLU A 441 1.20 7.89 16.79
CA GLU A 441 1.95 6.65 17.10
C GLU A 441 1.78 6.21 18.57
N GLU A 442 1.75 7.18 19.49
CA GLU A 442 1.57 6.90 20.91
C GLU A 442 0.14 6.38 21.21
N GLU A 443 -0.88 7.01 20.64
CA GLU A 443 -2.28 6.56 20.75
C GLU A 443 -2.50 5.20 20.09
N ILE A 444 -1.82 4.91 18.97
CA ILE A 444 -1.83 3.60 18.31
C ILE A 444 -1.30 2.53 19.27
N LYS A 445 -0.16 2.78 19.92
CA LYS A 445 0.40 1.85 20.90
C LYS A 445 -0.53 1.66 22.11
N ASP A 446 -1.18 2.72 22.56
CA ASP A 446 -2.13 2.63 23.67
C ASP A 446 -3.42 1.88 23.30
N VAL A 447 -3.97 2.06 22.08
CA VAL A 447 -5.14 1.29 21.63
C VAL A 447 -4.78 -0.18 21.37
N ILE A 448 -3.56 -0.47 20.89
CA ILE A 448 -3.04 -1.85 20.78
C ILE A 448 -2.97 -2.48 22.18
N LEU A 449 -2.39 -1.78 23.16
CA LEU A 449 -2.31 -2.25 24.54
C LEU A 449 -3.70 -2.51 25.13
N SER A 450 -4.65 -1.60 24.87
CA SER A 450 -6.05 -1.75 25.26
C SER A 450 -6.67 -3.00 24.62
N GLY A 451 -6.43 -3.22 23.33
CA GLY A 451 -6.90 -4.40 22.60
C GLY A 451 -6.32 -5.72 23.12
N LEU A 452 -5.04 -5.74 23.53
CA LEU A 452 -4.44 -6.94 24.15
C LEU A 452 -5.07 -7.30 25.49
N LEU A 453 -5.52 -6.26 26.22
CA LEU A 453 -5.96 -6.36 27.60
C LEU A 453 -7.48 -6.26 27.78
N HIS A 454 -8.26 -6.03 26.71
CA HIS A 454 -9.70 -5.78 26.80
C HIS A 454 -10.43 -6.87 27.61
N ASP A 455 -9.99 -8.12 27.43
CA ASP A 455 -10.56 -9.32 28.03
C ASP A 455 -9.82 -9.82 29.28
N VAL A 456 -8.82 -9.08 29.79
CA VAL A 456 -7.97 -9.53 30.90
C VAL A 456 -8.76 -9.85 32.17
N GLY A 457 -9.90 -9.18 32.38
CA GLY A 457 -10.80 -9.44 33.50
C GLY A 457 -11.46 -10.83 33.47
N LYS A 458 -11.44 -11.54 32.33
CA LYS A 458 -11.92 -12.93 32.25
C LYS A 458 -11.10 -13.88 33.14
N THR A 459 -9.86 -13.50 33.48
CA THR A 459 -9.02 -14.24 34.45
C THR A 459 -9.60 -14.30 35.87
N VAL A 460 -10.60 -13.48 36.18
CA VAL A 460 -11.30 -13.44 37.48
C VAL A 460 -12.66 -14.14 37.42
N ILE A 461 -13.15 -14.47 36.22
CA ILE A 461 -14.44 -15.16 36.02
C ILE A 461 -14.29 -16.65 36.39
N PRO A 462 -15.27 -17.23 37.12
CA PRO A 462 -15.24 -18.66 37.45
C PRO A 462 -15.11 -19.55 36.20
N LEU A 463 -14.21 -20.55 36.23
CA LEU A 463 -13.93 -21.44 35.09
C LEU A 463 -15.18 -22.20 34.61
N GLU A 464 -16.09 -22.54 35.52
CA GLU A 464 -17.37 -23.19 35.20
C GLU A 464 -18.27 -22.34 34.30
N ILE A 465 -18.20 -21.02 34.45
CA ILE A 465 -18.93 -20.05 33.62
C ILE A 465 -18.14 -19.77 32.35
N LEU A 466 -16.82 -19.55 32.46
CA LEU A 466 -15.95 -19.19 31.35
C LEU A 466 -15.90 -20.26 30.26
N ASN A 467 -15.80 -21.54 30.66
CA ASN A 467 -15.61 -22.68 29.75
C ASN A 467 -16.91 -23.46 29.46
N LYS A 468 -18.08 -22.92 29.82
CA LYS A 468 -19.35 -23.66 29.81
C LYS A 468 -19.74 -24.19 28.41
N PRO A 469 -20.03 -25.52 28.30
CA PRO A 469 -20.88 -26.25 27.35
C PRO A 469 -21.86 -25.62 26.37
N ALA A 470 -22.41 -24.49 26.77
CA ALA A 470 -23.79 -24.15 26.49
C ALA A 470 -24.02 -22.66 26.70
N LYS A 471 -25.19 -22.19 26.26
CA LYS A 471 -25.62 -20.82 26.52
C LYS A 471 -25.61 -20.53 28.02
N LEU A 472 -25.03 -19.39 28.39
CA LEU A 472 -25.08 -18.87 29.75
C LEU A 472 -26.53 -18.52 30.12
N THR A 473 -26.91 -18.83 31.35
CA THR A 473 -28.14 -18.32 31.97
C THR A 473 -28.02 -16.80 32.18
N SER A 474 -29.13 -16.11 32.39
CA SER A 474 -29.10 -14.66 32.66
C SER A 474 -28.19 -14.30 33.84
N LYS A 475 -28.17 -15.11 34.90
CA LYS A 475 -27.28 -14.88 36.07
C LYS A 475 -25.81 -15.07 35.72
N GLU A 476 -25.47 -16.13 34.99
CA GLU A 476 -24.10 -16.38 34.54
C GLU A 476 -23.62 -15.30 33.55
N MET A 477 -24.53 -14.81 32.70
CA MET A 477 -24.24 -13.70 31.79
C MET A 477 -23.94 -12.40 32.54
N GLU A 478 -24.67 -12.08 33.62
CA GLU A 478 -24.34 -10.91 34.46
C GLU A 478 -22.96 -11.02 35.11
N ILE A 479 -22.56 -12.23 35.55
CA ILE A 479 -21.20 -12.48 36.05
C ILE A 479 -20.18 -12.28 34.92
N MET A 480 -20.44 -12.84 33.73
CA MET A 480 -19.55 -12.71 32.57
C MET A 480 -19.37 -11.25 32.15
N LYS A 481 -20.43 -10.44 32.12
CA LYS A 481 -20.35 -9.00 31.81
C LYS A 481 -19.43 -8.23 32.75
N GLY A 482 -19.25 -8.71 33.98
CA GLY A 482 -18.37 -8.12 34.98
C GLY A 482 -16.87 -8.11 34.59
N HIS A 483 -16.45 -8.87 33.58
CA HIS A 483 -15.04 -8.91 33.17
C HIS A 483 -14.49 -7.53 32.77
N THR A 484 -15.31 -6.64 32.20
CA THR A 484 -14.88 -5.28 31.84
C THR A 484 -14.45 -4.48 33.08
N VAL A 485 -15.29 -4.52 34.12
CA VAL A 485 -15.02 -3.87 35.41
C VAL A 485 -13.85 -4.53 36.15
N HIS A 486 -13.73 -5.85 36.08
CA HIS A 486 -12.59 -6.57 36.67
C HIS A 486 -11.28 -6.22 35.95
N GLY A 487 -11.28 -6.15 34.61
CA GLY A 487 -10.12 -5.75 33.83
C GLY A 487 -9.68 -4.32 34.16
N TYR A 488 -10.63 -3.38 34.21
CA TYR A 488 -10.36 -2.00 34.64
C TYR A 488 -9.70 -1.94 36.02
N LYS A 489 -10.24 -2.67 37.01
CA LYS A 489 -9.70 -2.66 38.39
C LYS A 489 -8.29 -3.23 38.47
N LEU A 490 -8.00 -4.30 37.72
CA LEU A 490 -6.65 -4.89 37.65
C LEU A 490 -5.65 -3.88 37.08
N LEU A 491 -6.02 -3.20 35.99
CA LEU A 491 -5.14 -2.24 35.33
C LEU A 491 -5.01 -0.92 36.11
N GLN A 492 -6.07 -0.45 36.76
CA GLN A 492 -6.04 0.74 37.61
C GLN A 492 -5.08 0.58 38.79
N ALA A 493 -4.93 -0.63 39.30
CA ALA A 493 -3.97 -0.94 40.37
C ALA A 493 -2.51 -1.04 39.88
N THR A 494 -2.27 -0.96 38.57
CA THR A 494 -0.94 -1.03 37.96
C THR A 494 -0.43 0.37 37.64
N ASP A 495 0.79 0.69 38.07
CA ASP A 495 1.41 1.99 37.81
C ASP A 495 1.64 2.21 36.30
N ASN A 496 1.60 3.48 35.88
CA ASN A 496 1.88 3.93 34.51
C ASN A 496 0.94 3.42 33.41
N VAL A 497 -0.27 2.98 33.76
CA VAL A 497 -1.35 2.75 32.78
C VAL A 497 -2.14 4.05 32.56
N LYS A 498 -2.25 4.48 31.31
CA LYS A 498 -2.99 5.71 30.95
C LYS A 498 -4.50 5.50 31.08
N ALA A 499 -5.22 6.59 31.35
CA ALA A 499 -6.68 6.58 31.47
C ALA A 499 -7.37 6.06 30.19
N ASP A 500 -6.84 6.41 29.01
CA ASP A 500 -7.39 6.01 27.71
C ASP A 500 -7.39 4.48 27.55
N VAL A 501 -6.34 3.82 28.04
CA VAL A 501 -6.21 2.36 28.05
C VAL A 501 -7.24 1.73 28.98
N LEU A 502 -7.41 2.31 30.17
CA LEU A 502 -8.41 1.86 31.13
C LEU A 502 -9.84 1.97 30.56
N TYR A 503 -10.15 3.08 29.88
CA TYR A 503 -11.47 3.26 29.26
C TYR A 503 -11.72 2.34 28.09
N GLY A 504 -10.70 2.08 27.26
CA GLY A 504 -10.76 1.06 26.20
C GLY A 504 -11.19 -0.30 26.75
N VAL A 505 -10.54 -0.75 27.82
CA VAL A 505 -10.85 -2.04 28.47
C VAL A 505 -12.23 -2.03 29.15
N LEU A 506 -12.60 -0.94 29.83
CA LEU A 506 -13.86 -0.87 30.58
C LEU A 506 -15.09 -0.80 29.68
N GLN A 507 -14.98 -0.14 28.52
CA GLN A 507 -16.15 0.26 27.72
C GLN A 507 -16.25 -0.46 26.37
N HIS A 508 -15.37 -1.42 26.02
CA HIS A 508 -15.39 -2.07 24.70
C HIS A 508 -16.70 -2.83 24.36
N HIS A 509 -17.53 -3.11 25.36
CA HIS A 509 -18.87 -3.67 25.18
C HIS A 509 -20.02 -2.65 25.29
N GLU A 510 -19.72 -1.36 25.44
CA GLU A 510 -20.71 -0.30 25.28
C GLU A 510 -21.13 -0.19 23.81
N ARG A 511 -22.33 0.32 23.58
CA ARG A 511 -22.93 0.51 22.24
C ARG A 511 -23.48 1.92 22.15
N ILE A 512 -23.42 2.54 20.97
CA ILE A 512 -23.72 3.98 20.85
C ILE A 512 -25.20 4.30 21.18
N ASP A 513 -26.11 3.33 20.98
CA ASP A 513 -27.52 3.38 21.40
C ASP A 513 -27.76 3.20 22.91
N GLY A 514 -26.71 2.91 23.68
CA GLY A 514 -26.79 2.62 25.12
C GLY A 514 -27.24 1.20 25.45
N SER A 515 -27.36 0.30 24.48
CA SER A 515 -27.74 -1.11 24.71
C SER A 515 -26.60 -1.96 25.29
N GLY A 516 -25.39 -1.41 25.35
CA GLY A 516 -24.19 -2.08 25.82
C GLY A 516 -24.05 -2.15 27.34
N TYR A 517 -22.86 -2.55 27.79
CA TYR A 517 -22.51 -2.72 29.21
C TYR A 517 -21.04 -2.32 29.45
N PRO A 518 -20.61 -2.00 30.69
CA PRO A 518 -21.31 -2.19 31.96
C PRO A 518 -22.30 -1.09 32.38
N PHE A 519 -22.23 0.10 31.77
CA PHE A 519 -23.00 1.26 32.22
C PHE A 519 -24.22 1.59 31.34
N GLY A 520 -24.26 1.08 30.11
CA GLY A 520 -25.33 1.40 29.16
C GLY A 520 -25.26 2.87 28.73
N ILE A 521 -24.05 3.37 28.51
CA ILE A 521 -23.80 4.77 28.14
C ILE A 521 -23.80 4.93 26.62
N SER A 522 -24.27 6.09 26.15
CA SER A 522 -24.42 6.38 24.73
C SER A 522 -23.25 7.17 24.14
N ASP A 523 -22.94 6.88 22.89
CA ASP A 523 -22.05 7.61 21.96
C ASP A 523 -20.93 8.44 22.61
N LYS A 524 -21.16 9.74 22.85
CA LYS A 524 -20.15 10.71 23.32
C LYS A 524 -19.49 10.36 24.65
N LYS A 525 -20.11 9.48 25.44
CA LYS A 525 -19.56 9.02 26.72
C LYS A 525 -18.64 7.81 26.57
N ILE A 526 -18.66 7.16 25.40
CA ILE A 526 -17.83 6.01 25.08
C ILE A 526 -16.52 6.51 24.50
N HIS A 527 -15.42 6.11 25.12
CA HIS A 527 -14.07 6.47 24.70
C HIS A 527 -13.76 5.94 23.30
N ILE A 528 -12.97 6.68 22.52
CA ILE A 528 -12.65 6.32 21.14
C ILE A 528 -11.97 4.94 21.05
N PHE A 529 -11.07 4.61 21.97
CA PHE A 529 -10.43 3.29 22.01
C PHE A 529 -11.45 2.17 22.20
N ALA A 530 -12.45 2.35 23.06
CA ALA A 530 -13.50 1.36 23.26
C ALA A 530 -14.34 1.17 22.00
N LYS A 531 -14.63 2.25 21.27
CA LYS A 531 -15.35 2.17 19.99
C LYS A 531 -14.53 1.45 18.91
N ILE A 532 -13.22 1.68 18.84
CA ILE A 532 -12.30 0.95 17.94
C ILE A 532 -12.28 -0.54 18.29
N ILE A 533 -12.04 -0.85 19.56
CA ILE A 533 -11.96 -2.23 20.06
C ILE A 533 -13.28 -2.96 19.84
N ALA A 534 -14.44 -2.30 20.00
CA ALA A 534 -15.74 -2.92 19.76
C ALA A 534 -15.88 -3.44 18.32
N VAL A 535 -15.42 -2.68 17.32
CA VAL A 535 -15.43 -3.11 15.91
C VAL A 535 -14.45 -4.26 15.68
N ALA A 536 -13.23 -4.15 16.21
CA ALA A 536 -12.20 -5.19 16.10
C ALA A 536 -12.62 -6.51 16.77
N ASP A 537 -13.20 -6.44 17.97
CA ASP A 537 -13.75 -7.56 18.74
C ASP A 537 -14.85 -8.27 17.96
N ILE A 538 -15.87 -7.53 17.48
CA ILE A 538 -16.95 -8.12 16.68
C ILE A 538 -16.39 -8.82 15.44
N TYR A 539 -15.44 -8.19 14.75
CA TYR A 539 -14.86 -8.79 13.56
C TYR A 539 -14.16 -10.12 13.88
N ASP A 540 -13.17 -10.11 14.78
CA ASP A 540 -12.43 -11.33 15.13
C ASP A 540 -13.35 -12.39 15.75
N ALA A 541 -14.26 -11.99 16.65
CA ALA A 541 -15.23 -12.88 17.29
C ALA A 541 -16.05 -13.70 16.30
N MET A 542 -16.45 -13.09 15.19
CA MET A 542 -17.35 -13.70 14.21
C MET A 542 -16.61 -14.45 13.09
N THR A 543 -15.39 -14.04 12.76
CA THR A 543 -14.54 -14.73 11.78
C THR A 543 -13.77 -15.92 12.37
N SER A 544 -13.93 -16.20 13.66
CA SER A 544 -13.18 -17.23 14.38
C SER A 544 -14.02 -18.44 14.74
N ASP A 545 -13.39 -19.63 14.74
CA ASP A 545 -14.01 -20.85 15.23
C ASP A 545 -14.18 -20.79 16.77
N ARG A 546 -15.42 -20.92 17.25
CA ARG A 546 -15.75 -20.98 18.69
C ARG A 546 -16.41 -22.32 19.01
N ALA A 547 -16.22 -22.82 20.24
CA ALA A 547 -16.75 -24.11 20.71
C ALA A 547 -18.27 -24.32 20.46
N TYR A 548 -19.06 -23.25 20.33
CA TYR A 548 -20.52 -23.29 20.14
C TYR A 548 -21.04 -22.52 18.92
N GLN A 549 -20.16 -21.98 18.07
CA GLN A 549 -20.57 -21.16 16.91
C GLN A 549 -19.71 -21.47 15.70
N LYS A 550 -20.35 -21.86 14.60
CA LYS A 550 -19.72 -22.08 13.31
C LYS A 550 -19.17 -20.75 12.79
N LYS A 551 -17.91 -20.73 12.36
CA LYS A 551 -17.25 -19.57 11.75
C LYS A 551 -18.10 -18.97 10.63
N ARG A 552 -18.25 -17.65 10.65
CA ARG A 552 -18.84 -16.88 9.55
C ARG A 552 -17.77 -16.47 8.57
N THR A 553 -18.15 -16.29 7.31
CA THR A 553 -17.21 -15.75 6.32
C THR A 553 -16.96 -14.28 6.60
N PRO A 554 -15.76 -13.74 6.29
CA PRO A 554 -15.49 -12.31 6.44
C PRO A 554 -16.55 -11.41 5.75
N PHE A 555 -17.11 -11.86 4.62
CA PHE A 555 -18.22 -11.21 3.92
C PHE A 555 -19.49 -11.07 4.77
N GLU A 556 -19.89 -12.13 5.48
CA GLU A 556 -21.03 -12.08 6.38
C GLU A 556 -20.80 -11.16 7.58
N VAL A 557 -19.55 -11.09 8.06
CA VAL A 557 -19.19 -10.22 9.19
C VAL A 557 -19.21 -8.76 8.79
N VAL A 558 -18.71 -8.42 7.59
CA VAL A 558 -18.82 -7.09 6.98
C VAL A 558 -20.28 -6.63 6.90
N GLU A 559 -21.20 -7.50 6.49
CA GLU A 559 -22.65 -7.20 6.47
C GLU A 559 -23.21 -6.94 7.87
N VAL A 560 -22.73 -7.66 8.89
CA VAL A 560 -23.15 -7.42 10.28
C VAL A 560 -22.64 -6.09 10.79
N ILE A 561 -21.36 -5.77 10.58
CA ILE A 561 -20.78 -4.49 10.98
C ILE A 561 -21.50 -3.34 10.26
N TYR A 562 -21.78 -3.48 8.96
CA TYR A 562 -22.56 -2.50 8.19
C TYR A 562 -23.96 -2.28 8.76
N ARG A 563 -24.66 -3.34 9.19
CA ARG A 563 -25.97 -3.20 9.83
C ARG A 563 -25.87 -2.53 11.21
N GLU A 564 -24.91 -2.95 12.02
CA GLU A 564 -24.73 -2.41 13.39
C GLU A 564 -24.15 -0.99 13.40
N MET A 565 -23.57 -0.54 12.30
CA MET A 565 -23.15 0.85 12.07
C MET A 565 -24.30 1.86 12.23
N PHE A 566 -25.55 1.46 11.98
CA PHE A 566 -26.68 2.38 12.00
C PHE A 566 -27.23 2.67 13.40
N ASP A 567 -26.95 1.81 14.38
CA ASP A 567 -27.55 1.89 15.72
C ASP A 567 -26.57 1.60 16.86
N LYS A 568 -25.62 0.67 16.70
CA LYS A 568 -24.84 0.10 17.81
C LYS A 568 -23.37 0.48 17.81
N LEU A 569 -22.78 0.67 16.65
CA LEU A 569 -21.36 0.96 16.47
C LEU A 569 -21.15 2.36 15.91
N ASP A 570 -19.98 2.94 16.17
CA ASP A 570 -19.62 4.27 15.67
C ASP A 570 -19.57 4.27 14.12
N PRO A 571 -20.37 5.11 13.45
CA PRO A 571 -20.43 5.11 11.99
C PRO A 571 -19.11 5.42 11.29
N ASN A 572 -18.31 6.32 11.84
CA ASN A 572 -17.06 6.75 11.22
C ASN A 572 -16.03 5.61 11.25
N ILE A 573 -15.91 4.95 12.41
CA ILE A 573 -14.98 3.82 12.57
C ILE A 573 -15.42 2.64 11.71
N CYS A 574 -16.71 2.32 11.68
CA CYS A 574 -17.24 1.25 10.83
C CYS A 574 -17.01 1.56 9.36
N PHE A 575 -17.25 2.80 8.91
CA PHE A 575 -17.02 3.19 7.53
C PHE A 575 -15.54 3.02 7.15
N VAL A 576 -14.62 3.48 7.98
CA VAL A 576 -13.17 3.30 7.78
C VAL A 576 -12.80 1.82 7.72
N PHE A 577 -13.33 1.00 8.64
CA PHE A 577 -13.09 -0.44 8.67
C PHE A 577 -13.60 -1.12 7.39
N LEU A 578 -14.87 -0.91 7.03
CA LEU A 578 -15.50 -1.50 5.85
C LEU A 578 -14.82 -1.02 4.56
N ASN A 579 -14.33 0.23 4.51
CA ASN A 579 -13.63 0.77 3.35
C ASN A 579 -12.23 0.19 3.15
N ASN A 580 -11.53 -0.20 4.21
CA ASN A 580 -10.21 -0.79 4.05
C ASN A 580 -10.26 -2.32 3.96
N VAL A 581 -11.10 -2.99 4.76
CA VAL A 581 -11.23 -4.46 4.74
C VAL A 581 -11.98 -4.94 3.49
N GLY A 582 -13.02 -4.22 3.05
CA GLY A 582 -13.71 -4.58 1.81
C GLY A 582 -12.78 -4.58 0.58
N ASP A 583 -11.69 -3.81 0.64
CA ASP A 583 -10.73 -3.70 -0.45
C ASP A 583 -9.80 -4.91 -0.55
N SER A 584 -9.56 -5.62 0.56
CA SER A 584 -8.72 -6.83 0.55
C SER A 584 -9.43 -8.03 -0.09
N PHE A 585 -10.76 -8.00 -0.19
CA PHE A 585 -11.50 -9.10 -0.84
C PHE A 585 -11.47 -9.07 -2.36
N ILE A 586 -11.03 -7.98 -2.99
CA ILE A 586 -10.98 -7.87 -4.45
C ILE A 586 -9.94 -8.84 -5.02
N GLY A 587 -10.30 -9.55 -6.08
CA GLY A 587 -9.50 -10.63 -6.69
C GLY A 587 -9.65 -11.99 -5.99
N THR A 588 -10.39 -12.04 -4.87
CA THR A 588 -10.56 -13.29 -4.12
C THR A 588 -11.55 -14.21 -4.82
N GLN A 589 -11.18 -15.49 -4.93
CA GLN A 589 -12.06 -16.55 -5.44
C GLN A 589 -13.04 -16.98 -4.35
N VAL A 590 -14.32 -17.03 -4.71
CA VAL A 590 -15.43 -17.30 -3.80
C VAL A 590 -16.40 -18.31 -4.39
N LYS A 591 -17.12 -18.99 -3.50
CA LYS A 591 -18.26 -19.84 -3.85
C LYS A 591 -19.55 -19.13 -3.45
N LEU A 592 -20.51 -19.14 -4.34
CA LEU A 592 -21.83 -18.55 -4.16
C LEU A 592 -22.82 -19.59 -3.59
N SER A 593 -23.92 -19.10 -3.00
CA SER A 593 -24.97 -19.93 -2.38
C SER A 593 -25.65 -20.90 -3.35
N ASP A 594 -25.62 -20.59 -4.65
CA ASP A 594 -26.12 -21.45 -5.72
C ASP A 594 -25.08 -22.49 -6.22
N GLY A 595 -23.92 -22.54 -5.57
CA GLY A 595 -22.84 -23.49 -5.87
C GLY A 595 -21.84 -23.02 -6.94
N ARG A 596 -22.08 -21.90 -7.62
CA ARG A 596 -21.16 -21.34 -8.62
C ARG A 596 -19.89 -20.81 -7.97
N ARG A 597 -18.80 -20.83 -8.73
CA ARG A 597 -17.53 -20.18 -8.36
C ARG A 597 -17.42 -18.86 -9.09
N ALA A 598 -17.02 -17.84 -8.36
CA ALA A 598 -16.86 -16.48 -8.89
C ALA A 598 -15.65 -15.80 -8.26
N GLU A 599 -15.19 -14.74 -8.89
CA GLU A 599 -14.14 -13.86 -8.38
C GLU A 599 -14.78 -12.55 -7.93
N VAL A 600 -14.38 -12.03 -6.77
CA VAL A 600 -14.80 -10.69 -6.33
C VAL A 600 -14.10 -9.64 -7.18
N VAL A 601 -14.85 -8.90 -8.00
CA VAL A 601 -14.28 -7.95 -8.97
C VAL A 601 -14.16 -6.55 -8.37
N CYS A 602 -15.19 -6.11 -7.68
CA CYS A 602 -15.22 -4.78 -7.07
C CYS A 602 -16.32 -4.72 -6.01
N ARG A 603 -16.37 -3.59 -5.28
CA ARG A 603 -17.45 -3.32 -4.33
C ARG A 603 -18.78 -3.19 -5.05
N GLY A 604 -19.85 -3.57 -4.36
CA GLY A 604 -21.20 -3.35 -4.81
C GLY A 604 -21.45 -1.85 -5.00
N VAL A 605 -22.02 -1.50 -6.14
CA VAL A 605 -22.34 -0.09 -6.48
C VAL A 605 -23.42 0.47 -5.55
N SER A 606 -24.25 -0.40 -4.98
CA SER A 606 -25.40 -0.06 -4.14
C SER A 606 -25.17 -0.21 -2.63
N SER A 607 -24.13 -0.94 -2.20
CA SER A 607 -23.79 -1.12 -0.78
C SER A 607 -22.30 -1.41 -0.59
N ILE A 608 -21.67 -0.69 0.35
CA ILE A 608 -20.27 -0.86 0.73
C ILE A 608 -19.97 -2.21 1.40
N SER A 609 -21.00 -2.92 1.87
CA SER A 609 -20.89 -4.23 2.50
C SER A 609 -21.04 -5.39 1.50
N ARG A 610 -21.49 -5.09 0.27
CA ARG A 610 -21.73 -6.06 -0.80
C ARG A 610 -20.67 -5.96 -1.87
N PHE A 611 -20.59 -7.00 -2.69
CA PHE A 611 -19.57 -7.16 -3.71
C PHE A 611 -20.20 -7.50 -5.05
N MET A 612 -19.54 -7.09 -6.12
CA MET A 612 -19.79 -7.58 -7.47
C MET A 612 -18.84 -8.74 -7.74
N VAL A 613 -19.38 -9.84 -8.24
CA VAL A 613 -18.62 -11.05 -8.53
C VAL A 613 -18.72 -11.42 -10.00
N CYS A 614 -17.66 -11.99 -10.58
CA CYS A 614 -17.64 -12.52 -11.94
C CYS A 614 -17.53 -14.04 -11.88
N THR A 615 -18.52 -14.75 -12.41
CA THR A 615 -18.48 -16.20 -12.49
C THR A 615 -17.41 -16.65 -13.49
N ARG A 616 -16.95 -17.91 -13.40
CA ARG A 616 -16.02 -18.48 -14.39
C ARG A 616 -16.53 -18.43 -15.84
N GLU A 617 -17.84 -18.34 -16.01
CA GLU A 617 -18.52 -18.25 -17.30
C GLU A 617 -18.55 -16.81 -17.85
N GLY A 618 -18.02 -15.83 -17.10
CA GLY A 618 -17.94 -14.42 -17.48
C GLY A 618 -19.17 -13.60 -17.13
N GLU A 619 -20.07 -14.12 -16.28
CA GLU A 619 -21.27 -13.41 -15.83
C GLU A 619 -20.94 -12.53 -14.62
N PHE A 620 -21.25 -11.23 -14.71
CA PHE A 620 -21.14 -10.30 -13.60
C PHE A 620 -22.43 -10.25 -12.80
N ILE A 621 -22.33 -10.48 -11.49
CA ILE A 621 -23.45 -10.49 -10.55
C ILE A 621 -23.17 -9.46 -9.46
N ASP A 622 -23.99 -8.42 -9.38
CA ASP A 622 -23.97 -7.49 -8.24
C ASP A 622 -24.80 -8.08 -7.09
N LEU A 623 -24.12 -8.52 -6.02
CA LEU A 623 -24.77 -9.10 -4.84
C LEU A 623 -25.49 -8.04 -3.97
N GLY A 624 -25.34 -6.76 -4.28
CA GLY A 624 -26.11 -5.67 -3.68
C GLY A 624 -27.51 -5.56 -4.25
N THR A 625 -27.68 -5.79 -5.56
CA THR A 625 -28.98 -5.82 -6.23
C THR A 625 -29.62 -7.20 -6.20
N ASN A 626 -28.82 -8.27 -6.30
CA ASN A 626 -29.30 -9.64 -6.23
C ASN A 626 -29.21 -10.19 -4.79
N LYS A 627 -30.33 -10.15 -4.06
CA LYS A 627 -30.40 -10.58 -2.65
C LYS A 627 -30.54 -12.10 -2.46
N GLU A 628 -30.81 -12.86 -3.51
CA GLU A 628 -31.00 -14.32 -3.43
C GLU A 628 -29.65 -15.07 -3.43
N ILE A 629 -28.59 -14.40 -3.89
CA ILE A 629 -27.25 -14.97 -4.00
C ILE A 629 -26.33 -14.32 -2.98
N SER A 630 -25.56 -15.14 -2.25
CA SER A 630 -24.59 -14.68 -1.27
C SER A 630 -23.28 -15.45 -1.38
N ILE A 631 -22.19 -14.88 -0.91
CA ILE A 631 -20.90 -15.58 -0.78
C ILE A 631 -20.98 -16.51 0.43
N VAL A 632 -20.71 -17.80 0.21
CA VAL A 632 -20.77 -18.83 1.27
C VAL A 632 -19.40 -19.36 1.68
N GLU A 633 -18.39 -19.22 0.81
CA GLU A 633 -17.06 -19.79 1.06
C GLU A 633 -15.98 -19.02 0.29
N LEU A 634 -14.80 -18.92 0.89
CA LEU A 634 -13.55 -18.53 0.23
C LEU A 634 -12.91 -19.78 -0.38
N VAL A 635 -12.46 -19.72 -1.64
CA VAL A 635 -12.00 -20.88 -2.43
C VAL A 635 -10.49 -21.03 -2.41
#